data_AF-A0A6G2CRG5-F1
#
_entry.id   AF-A0A6G2CRG5-F1
#
_cell.length_a   1.000
_cell.length_b   1.000
_cell.length_c   1.000
_cell.angle_alpha   90.00
_cell.angle_beta   90.00
_cell.angle_gamma   90.00
#
_symmetry.space_group_name_H-M   'P 1'
#
loop_
_entity.id
_entity.type
_entity.pdbx_description
1 polymer ?
#
loop_
_entity_poly.entity_id
_entity_poly.type
_entity_poly.pdbx_seq_one_letter_code
_entity_poly.pdbx_strand_id
1 'polypeptide(L)'
;MKSSMPKIVSMVSVSALIMSSTQIGVLASVNIPKEEVVYINLNQSGNVENIYVVNVFNSESRGRIVDYGPYTSVSNLTTTAPITLAQDKITIDDVNGRFYYQGDLETTDIPWLLNISYYLNGKKVDANELAGANGEITVKLSVKENTKVDSVFFENFALQTTIAFDSTYTTLVKSEGATVANVGSKKQLVYTMMAGNEKEIEFTVNSTDFSMDGIQINGIPLNLNIDNPDTSEFTDRLLELQDGVVKLDDGATELKDGSFDLKDGTATLKDGVNTLKDGATSLSKGMNELAAGSSSLYSGIQTLKDGTSRLQNGSLELATGLDTLVSQNSMLTEGSQAVVNGIHQLQEGAGALLSGVDQFILESGQMGNSLSQLQNGSESFKGGLNDLASSSQSLVNSSNEIAAGISQSAGALQQLAASSQSEEMQGLLAALSSSQDTNVQALVYAYQQQAGIIGQISAGMDGLNANYGAFNEGVNQVVGGIGSLNANYDSIHSGIVTLVSGVSGMLSSTGPMATLREGVQTLNNGVAQLATEYQILHQGILAYTDGVSQVGEGAKSLVTGVNGLASGTTSLSDGANTLKDGVNQLQSGTTELQNGTTELYNGTVSLADGVNQLVDGTIELSDGTGQMREETTGIDQEVSDKVDEMISDIIGGDFEMKSFVSDKNTEVESVQFVMKTNAIAKDITVEVPVVEETSLNFWQKLLHLFGF
;
A
#
# COMPACT_ATOMS: atom_id res chain seq x y z
N MET A 1 -38.32 7.66 -94.04
CA MET A 1 -37.69 8.41 -95.15
C MET A 1 -36.27 7.89 -95.30
N LYS A 2 -36.02 7.01 -96.27
CA LYS A 2 -35.55 7.28 -97.65
C LYS A 2 -34.01 7.21 -97.72
N SER A 3 -33.52 6.25 -98.52
CA SER A 3 -32.38 6.37 -99.47
C SER A 3 -31.79 4.96 -99.74
N SER A 4 -32.33 4.16 -100.67
CA SER A 4 -31.96 4.04 -102.11
C SER A 4 -30.60 3.34 -102.36
N MET A 5 -30.59 2.05 -102.77
CA MET A 5 -30.43 1.48 -104.15
C MET A 5 -28.96 1.52 -104.69
N PRO A 6 -28.51 0.78 -105.75
CA PRO A 6 -29.19 -0.15 -106.69
C PRO A 6 -28.39 -1.40 -107.26
N LYS A 7 -29.14 -2.31 -107.96
CA LYS A 7 -28.88 -3.13 -109.21
C LYS A 7 -27.72 -4.18 -109.23
N ILE A 8 -27.85 -5.36 -109.86
CA ILE A 8 -27.83 -5.73 -111.32
C ILE A 8 -28.24 -7.23 -111.44
N VAL A 9 -29.31 -7.67 -112.14
CA VAL A 9 -29.53 -8.12 -113.55
C VAL A 9 -28.70 -9.34 -114.08
N SER A 10 -29.40 -10.40 -114.51
CA SER A 10 -29.13 -11.31 -115.68
C SER A 10 -30.09 -12.51 -115.61
N MET A 11 -31.20 -12.66 -116.35
CA MET A 11 -31.48 -12.85 -117.80
C MET A 11 -31.17 -14.26 -118.36
N VAL A 12 -32.06 -14.74 -119.26
CA VAL A 12 -32.06 -15.93 -120.17
C VAL A 12 -33.10 -17.02 -119.76
N SER A 13 -34.38 -16.95 -120.21
CA SER A 13 -35.01 -17.49 -121.45
C SER A 13 -34.98 -19.04 -121.55
N VAL A 14 -36.10 -19.76 -121.74
CA VAL A 14 -36.82 -20.01 -123.03
C VAL A 14 -38.07 -20.89 -122.75
N SER A 15 -39.19 -20.58 -123.43
CA SER A 15 -40.31 -21.40 -123.98
C SER A 15 -40.77 -22.71 -123.28
N ALA A 16 -42.03 -23.15 -123.25
CA ALA A 16 -43.12 -23.08 -124.21
C ALA A 16 -44.42 -23.70 -123.61
N LEU A 17 -45.52 -23.54 -124.37
CA LEU A 17 -46.76 -24.33 -124.37
C LEU A 17 -47.82 -24.08 -123.27
N ILE A 18 -48.82 -23.31 -123.67
CA ILE A 18 -50.17 -23.29 -123.13
C ILE A 18 -50.91 -24.52 -123.69
N MET A 19 -51.26 -25.48 -122.83
CA MET A 19 -52.39 -26.38 -123.06
C MET A 19 -53.35 -26.25 -121.89
N SER A 20 -54.61 -25.98 -122.23
CA SER A 20 -55.75 -25.93 -121.34
C SER A 20 -55.95 -27.25 -120.59
N SER A 21 -55.82 -27.23 -119.27
CA SER A 21 -56.30 -28.28 -118.39
C SER A 21 -57.31 -27.68 -117.41
N THR A 22 -58.43 -28.40 -117.27
CA THR A 22 -59.53 -28.19 -116.33
C THR A 22 -59.05 -27.78 -114.94
N GLN A 23 -59.53 -26.64 -114.44
CA GLN A 23 -59.43 -26.26 -113.03
C GLN A 23 -60.18 -27.30 -112.19
N ILE A 24 -59.43 -28.12 -111.43
CA ILE A 24 -59.95 -28.80 -110.25
C ILE A 24 -59.99 -27.74 -109.16
N GLY A 25 -61.19 -27.43 -108.64
CA GLY A 25 -61.37 -26.54 -107.51
C GLY A 25 -60.55 -27.02 -106.31
N VAL A 26 -59.64 -26.17 -105.83
CA VAL A 26 -58.92 -26.41 -104.58
C VAL A 26 -59.88 -26.03 -103.46
N LEU A 27 -60.47 -27.02 -102.80
CA LEU A 27 -61.12 -26.83 -101.50
C LEU A 27 -60.08 -26.29 -100.52
N ALA A 28 -60.40 -25.19 -99.84
CA ALA A 28 -59.56 -24.61 -98.80
C ALA A 28 -59.38 -25.62 -97.65
N SER A 29 -58.13 -25.80 -97.19
CA SER A 29 -57.82 -26.64 -96.03
C SER A 29 -58.25 -25.91 -94.76
N VAL A 30 -59.09 -26.53 -93.95
CA VAL A 30 -59.46 -26.03 -92.62
C VAL A 30 -58.48 -26.64 -91.62
N ASN A 31 -57.88 -25.82 -90.77
CA ASN A 31 -57.05 -26.28 -89.65
C ASN A 31 -58.02 -26.82 -88.58
N ILE A 32 -58.04 -28.13 -88.41
CA ILE A 32 -58.93 -28.81 -87.48
C ILE A 32 -58.04 -29.43 -86.41
N PRO A 33 -58.31 -29.17 -85.11
CA PRO A 33 -57.59 -29.79 -84.01
C PRO A 33 -57.59 -31.30 -84.15
N LYS A 34 -56.42 -31.89 -83.91
CA LYS A 34 -56.17 -33.32 -84.05
C LYS A 34 -55.94 -33.94 -82.67
N GLU A 35 -56.60 -35.07 -82.41
CA GLU A 35 -56.25 -35.98 -81.31
C GLU A 35 -55.50 -37.19 -81.90
N GLU A 36 -54.41 -37.59 -81.27
CA GLU A 36 -53.61 -38.75 -81.68
C GLU A 36 -53.62 -39.81 -80.58
N VAL A 37 -54.10 -41.01 -80.92
CA VAL A 37 -53.95 -42.18 -80.05
C VAL A 37 -52.97 -43.13 -80.70
N VAL A 38 -51.77 -43.21 -80.12
CA VAL A 38 -50.68 -44.05 -80.59
C VAL A 38 -50.80 -45.41 -79.93
N TYR A 39 -51.24 -46.41 -80.69
CA TYR A 39 -51.34 -47.79 -80.23
C TYR A 39 -50.06 -48.55 -80.55
N ILE A 40 -49.44 -49.09 -79.49
CA ILE A 40 -48.18 -49.81 -79.58
C ILE A 40 -48.42 -51.23 -79.08
N ASN A 41 -48.32 -52.21 -79.98
CA ASN A 41 -48.37 -53.61 -79.58
C ASN A 41 -46.96 -54.08 -79.23
N LEU A 42 -46.83 -54.62 -78.02
CA LEU A 42 -45.58 -55.10 -77.48
C LEU A 42 -45.62 -56.63 -77.43
N ASN A 43 -44.48 -57.27 -77.69
CA ASN A 43 -44.31 -58.66 -77.34
C ASN A 43 -44.25 -58.81 -75.80
N GLN A 44 -44.27 -60.05 -75.32
CA GLN A 44 -44.27 -60.30 -73.87
C GLN A 44 -43.00 -59.79 -73.17
N SER A 45 -41.88 -59.57 -73.87
CA SER A 45 -40.63 -59.01 -73.32
C SER A 45 -40.57 -57.48 -73.34
N GLY A 46 -41.58 -56.79 -73.86
CA GLY A 46 -41.62 -55.33 -73.99
C GLY A 46 -41.04 -54.77 -75.28
N ASN A 47 -40.63 -55.60 -76.24
CA ASN A 47 -40.20 -55.12 -77.56
C ASN A 47 -41.42 -54.77 -78.42
N VAL A 48 -41.34 -53.69 -79.19
CA VAL A 48 -42.40 -53.25 -80.10
C VAL A 48 -42.54 -54.20 -81.29
N GLU A 49 -43.74 -54.76 -81.50
CA GLU A 49 -44.07 -55.60 -82.64
C GLU A 49 -44.62 -54.77 -83.81
N ASN A 50 -45.54 -53.86 -83.52
CA ASN A 50 -46.06 -52.88 -84.48
C ASN A 50 -46.59 -51.63 -83.77
N ILE A 51 -46.70 -50.55 -84.53
CA ILE A 51 -47.30 -49.29 -84.07
C ILE A 51 -48.32 -48.86 -85.12
N TYR A 52 -49.51 -48.50 -84.66
CA TYR A 52 -50.50 -47.82 -85.48
C TYR A 52 -51.05 -46.61 -84.72
N VAL A 53 -51.32 -45.53 -85.45
CA VAL A 53 -51.85 -44.30 -84.87
C VAL A 53 -53.27 -44.12 -85.34
N VAL A 54 -54.20 -43.97 -84.41
CA VAL A 54 -55.56 -43.54 -84.69
C VAL A 54 -55.60 -42.03 -84.57
N ASN A 55 -55.81 -41.38 -85.70
CA ASN A 55 -55.93 -39.94 -85.78
C ASN A 55 -57.41 -39.56 -85.76
N VAL A 56 -57.77 -38.66 -84.86
CA VAL A 56 -59.14 -38.18 -84.67
C VAL A 56 -59.20 -36.71 -85.01
N PHE A 57 -60.19 -36.34 -85.81
CA PHE A 57 -60.48 -34.96 -86.15
C PHE A 57 -61.94 -34.68 -85.85
N ASN A 58 -62.22 -33.53 -85.26
CA ASN A 58 -63.59 -33.09 -85.01
C ASN A 58 -63.89 -31.84 -85.85
N SER A 59 -64.53 -32.03 -87.02
CA SER A 59 -64.84 -30.93 -87.93
C SER A 59 -66.25 -30.40 -87.70
N GLU A 60 -66.38 -29.13 -87.30
CA GLU A 60 -67.67 -28.44 -87.14
C GLU A 60 -68.34 -28.06 -88.47
N SER A 61 -67.62 -28.18 -89.59
CA SER A 61 -68.11 -27.87 -90.93
C SER A 61 -67.61 -28.87 -91.97
N ARG A 62 -68.34 -29.01 -93.09
CA ARG A 62 -68.00 -29.96 -94.16
C ARG A 62 -66.76 -29.46 -94.93
N GLY A 63 -65.66 -30.20 -94.89
CA GLY A 63 -64.37 -29.71 -95.38
C GLY A 63 -63.34 -30.79 -95.73
N ARG A 64 -62.14 -30.34 -96.10
CA ARG A 64 -60.97 -31.19 -96.39
C ARG A 64 -60.04 -31.20 -95.19
N ILE A 65 -59.67 -32.41 -94.75
CA ILE A 65 -58.63 -32.63 -93.73
C ILE A 65 -57.29 -32.85 -94.43
N VAL A 66 -56.24 -32.19 -93.91
CA VAL A 66 -54.86 -32.42 -94.30
C VAL A 66 -54.08 -32.82 -93.06
N ASP A 67 -53.43 -33.96 -93.12
CA ASP A 67 -52.61 -34.51 -92.04
C ASP A 67 -51.28 -35.01 -92.62
N TYR A 68 -50.27 -35.16 -91.77
CA TYR A 68 -48.95 -35.64 -92.15
C TYR A 68 -48.51 -36.78 -91.25
N GLY A 69 -47.93 -37.82 -91.85
CA GLY A 69 -47.39 -38.96 -91.12
C GLY A 69 -46.68 -39.96 -92.04
N PRO A 70 -45.60 -40.61 -91.58
CA PRO A 70 -44.85 -41.59 -92.35
C PRO A 70 -45.54 -42.97 -92.32
N TYR A 71 -46.77 -43.03 -92.80
CA TYR A 71 -47.57 -44.25 -92.79
C TYR A 71 -47.25 -45.17 -93.97
N THR A 72 -47.17 -46.46 -93.72
CA THR A 72 -47.02 -47.53 -94.74
C THR A 72 -48.37 -47.89 -95.36
N SER A 73 -49.42 -47.88 -94.53
CA SER A 73 -50.82 -48.04 -94.92
C SER A 73 -51.70 -47.12 -94.11
N VAL A 74 -52.82 -46.69 -94.72
CA VAL A 74 -53.86 -45.92 -94.06
C VAL A 74 -55.22 -46.60 -94.27
N SER A 75 -56.02 -46.67 -93.21
CA SER A 75 -57.34 -47.30 -93.21
C SER A 75 -58.39 -46.33 -92.66
N ASN A 76 -59.47 -46.13 -93.40
CA ASN A 76 -60.60 -45.32 -92.94
C ASN A 76 -61.44 -46.13 -91.96
N LEU A 77 -61.66 -45.61 -90.76
CA LEU A 77 -62.44 -46.29 -89.71
C LEU A 77 -63.89 -45.79 -89.61
N THR A 78 -64.25 -44.74 -90.35
CA THR A 78 -65.52 -44.00 -90.15
C THR A 78 -66.43 -44.04 -91.37
N THR A 79 -65.89 -43.84 -92.57
CA THR A 79 -66.65 -43.70 -93.82
C THR A 79 -66.12 -44.62 -94.92
N THR A 80 -66.84 -44.70 -96.05
CA THR A 80 -66.38 -45.41 -97.26
C THR A 80 -65.57 -44.52 -98.22
N ALA A 81 -65.30 -43.26 -97.84
CA ALA A 81 -64.55 -42.33 -98.67
C ALA A 81 -63.06 -42.74 -98.75
N PRO A 82 -62.44 -42.68 -99.95
CA PRO A 82 -61.04 -43.03 -100.10
C PRO A 82 -60.13 -42.01 -99.40
N ILE A 83 -59.13 -42.51 -98.68
CA ILE A 83 -58.03 -41.68 -98.14
C ILE A 83 -56.93 -41.62 -99.19
N THR A 84 -56.45 -40.41 -99.52
CA THR A 84 -55.32 -40.24 -100.44
C THR A 84 -54.03 -40.09 -99.65
N LEU A 85 -53.11 -41.04 -99.82
CA LEU A 85 -51.75 -40.98 -99.28
C LEU A 85 -50.77 -40.62 -100.42
N ALA A 86 -50.14 -39.45 -100.33
CA ALA A 86 -49.11 -39.00 -101.26
C ALA A 86 -47.83 -38.69 -100.48
N GLN A 87 -46.87 -39.61 -100.52
CA GLN A 87 -45.67 -39.59 -99.68
C GLN A 87 -46.04 -39.59 -98.19
N ASP A 88 -45.84 -38.47 -97.50
CA ASP A 88 -46.13 -38.27 -96.08
C ASP A 88 -47.40 -37.45 -95.84
N LYS A 89 -48.11 -37.04 -96.92
CA LYS A 89 -49.31 -36.22 -96.85
C LYS A 89 -50.57 -37.06 -97.02
N ILE A 90 -51.47 -36.94 -96.05
CA ILE A 90 -52.78 -37.58 -96.02
C ILE A 90 -53.82 -36.51 -96.34
N THR A 91 -54.68 -36.78 -97.32
CA THR A 91 -55.80 -35.90 -97.66
C THR A 91 -57.10 -36.68 -97.65
N ILE A 92 -58.06 -36.18 -96.87
CA ILE A 92 -59.43 -36.70 -96.84
C ILE A 92 -60.37 -35.60 -97.30
N ASP A 93 -61.08 -35.86 -98.40
CA ASP A 93 -62.11 -34.97 -98.91
C ASP A 93 -63.47 -35.27 -98.28
N ASP A 94 -64.31 -34.24 -98.16
CA ASP A 94 -65.74 -34.35 -97.85
C ASP A 94 -66.07 -34.84 -96.43
N VAL A 95 -65.28 -34.44 -95.43
CA VAL A 95 -65.47 -34.83 -94.02
C VAL A 95 -66.48 -33.92 -93.32
N ASN A 96 -67.45 -34.50 -92.62
CA ASN A 96 -68.44 -33.77 -91.83
C ASN A 96 -68.60 -34.45 -90.46
N GLY A 97 -68.31 -33.73 -89.37
CA GLY A 97 -68.31 -34.27 -88.01
C GLY A 97 -67.00 -34.99 -87.65
N ARG A 98 -67.09 -35.91 -86.69
CA ARG A 98 -65.94 -36.64 -86.14
C ARG A 98 -65.44 -37.71 -87.11
N PHE A 99 -64.16 -37.68 -87.44
CA PHE A 99 -63.53 -38.57 -88.41
C PHE A 99 -62.32 -39.27 -87.79
N TYR A 100 -62.25 -40.57 -87.99
CA TYR A 100 -61.20 -41.46 -87.51
C TYR A 100 -60.55 -42.17 -88.68
N TYR A 101 -59.24 -42.13 -88.73
CA TYR A 101 -58.47 -43.01 -89.59
C TYR A 101 -57.27 -43.59 -88.85
N GLN A 102 -56.88 -44.79 -89.24
CA GLN A 102 -55.69 -45.46 -88.74
C GLN A 102 -54.57 -45.33 -89.76
N GLY A 103 -53.36 -45.01 -89.30
CA GLY A 103 -52.14 -45.10 -90.08
C GLY A 103 -51.13 -46.05 -89.42
N ASP A 104 -50.60 -47.01 -90.18
CA ASP A 104 -49.61 -47.97 -89.70
C ASP A 104 -48.19 -47.44 -89.94
N LEU A 105 -47.34 -47.47 -88.91
CA LEU A 105 -45.97 -46.95 -88.99
C LEU A 105 -44.95 -48.06 -89.30
N GLU A 106 -43.92 -47.74 -90.08
CA GLU A 106 -42.78 -48.65 -90.30
C GLU A 106 -41.82 -48.66 -89.10
N THR A 107 -41.71 -47.54 -88.38
CA THR A 107 -40.83 -47.42 -87.22
C THR A 107 -41.34 -48.24 -86.03
N THR A 108 -40.39 -48.69 -85.21
CA THR A 108 -40.65 -49.33 -83.92
C THR A 108 -40.16 -48.49 -82.75
N ASP A 109 -39.69 -47.26 -83.00
CA ASP A 109 -39.20 -46.35 -81.96
C ASP A 109 -40.38 -45.66 -81.25
N ILE A 110 -40.42 -45.76 -79.93
CA ILE A 110 -41.40 -45.13 -79.02
C ILE A 110 -40.66 -44.34 -77.94
N PRO A 111 -41.29 -43.38 -77.22
CA PRO A 111 -40.57 -42.52 -76.25
C PRO A 111 -39.90 -43.26 -75.10
N TRP A 112 -40.35 -44.47 -74.78
CA TRP A 112 -39.85 -45.28 -73.66
C TRP A 112 -39.23 -46.60 -74.12
N LEU A 113 -38.05 -46.93 -73.63
CA LEU A 113 -37.49 -48.28 -73.72
C LEU A 113 -38.10 -49.14 -72.61
N LEU A 114 -39.00 -50.05 -73.01
CA LEU A 114 -39.71 -50.94 -72.10
C LEU A 114 -39.05 -52.33 -72.11
N ASN A 115 -38.64 -52.81 -70.95
CA ASN A 115 -38.08 -54.16 -70.80
C ASN A 115 -38.83 -54.93 -69.73
N ILE A 116 -39.46 -56.04 -70.13
CA ILE A 116 -40.20 -56.91 -69.22
C ILE A 116 -39.45 -58.22 -69.06
N SER A 117 -39.16 -58.57 -67.81
CA SER A 117 -38.47 -59.81 -67.45
C SER A 117 -39.25 -60.63 -66.44
N TYR A 118 -39.22 -61.94 -66.63
CA TYR A 118 -40.02 -62.91 -65.90
C TYR A 118 -39.12 -63.91 -65.16
N TYR A 119 -39.50 -64.24 -63.94
CA TYR A 119 -38.77 -65.17 -63.09
C TYR A 119 -39.74 -66.17 -62.46
N LEU A 120 -39.43 -67.47 -62.55
CA LEU A 120 -40.13 -68.55 -61.87
C LEU A 120 -39.22 -69.17 -60.82
N ASN A 121 -39.63 -69.14 -59.55
CA ASN A 121 -38.84 -69.57 -58.39
C ASN A 121 -37.42 -68.96 -58.37
N GLY A 122 -37.32 -67.68 -58.72
CA GLY A 122 -36.05 -66.92 -58.78
C GLY A 122 -35.19 -67.14 -60.04
N LYS A 123 -35.55 -68.06 -60.94
CA LYS A 123 -34.84 -68.27 -62.21
C LYS A 123 -35.50 -67.50 -63.33
N LYS A 124 -34.72 -66.76 -64.14
CA LYS A 124 -35.21 -66.09 -65.34
C LYS A 124 -35.75 -67.12 -66.35
N VAL A 125 -36.97 -66.88 -66.83
CA VAL A 125 -37.70 -67.76 -67.76
C VAL A 125 -38.32 -66.93 -68.89
N ASP A 126 -38.68 -67.58 -69.99
CA ASP A 126 -39.46 -66.95 -71.04
C ASP A 126 -40.94 -66.87 -70.65
N ALA A 127 -41.64 -65.85 -71.13
CA ALA A 127 -43.04 -65.61 -70.79
C ALA A 127 -43.97 -66.79 -71.14
N ASN A 128 -43.68 -67.51 -72.23
CA ASN A 128 -44.41 -68.72 -72.63
C ASN A 128 -44.31 -69.86 -71.61
N GLU A 129 -43.24 -69.90 -70.81
CA GLU A 129 -43.02 -70.94 -69.79
C GLU A 129 -43.83 -70.67 -68.51
N LEU A 130 -44.40 -69.47 -68.37
CA LEU A 130 -45.21 -69.11 -67.20
C LEU A 130 -46.67 -69.55 -67.31
N ALA A 131 -47.17 -69.84 -68.51
CA ALA A 131 -48.56 -70.21 -68.72
C ALA A 131 -48.92 -71.49 -67.94
N GLY A 132 -49.71 -71.33 -66.87
CA GLY A 132 -50.09 -72.39 -65.95
C GLY A 132 -48.96 -72.97 -65.10
N ALA A 133 -47.89 -72.19 -64.90
CA ALA A 133 -46.80 -72.55 -64.01
C ALA A 133 -47.25 -72.56 -62.54
N ASN A 134 -46.64 -73.44 -61.75
CA ASN A 134 -46.82 -73.53 -60.31
C ASN A 134 -45.53 -73.07 -59.60
N GLY A 135 -45.65 -72.07 -58.72
CA GLY A 135 -44.54 -71.53 -57.96
C GLY A 135 -44.65 -70.02 -57.74
N GLU A 136 -43.54 -69.45 -57.26
CA GLU A 136 -43.39 -68.00 -57.10
C GLU A 136 -42.99 -67.38 -58.43
N ILE A 137 -43.77 -66.42 -58.91
CA ILE A 137 -43.56 -65.71 -60.17
C ILE A 137 -43.28 -64.25 -59.86
N THR A 138 -42.15 -63.74 -60.35
CA THR A 138 -41.80 -62.32 -60.26
C THR A 138 -41.72 -61.73 -61.66
N VAL A 139 -42.37 -60.59 -61.85
CA VAL A 139 -42.35 -59.83 -63.10
C VAL A 139 -41.78 -58.45 -62.82
N LYS A 140 -40.79 -58.06 -63.63
CA LYS A 140 -40.14 -56.76 -63.55
C LYS A 140 -40.34 -56.02 -64.87
N LEU A 141 -40.83 -54.79 -64.80
CA LEU A 141 -40.86 -53.86 -65.92
C LEU A 141 -39.88 -52.71 -65.64
N SER A 142 -38.88 -52.57 -66.50
CA SER A 142 -37.97 -51.43 -66.51
C SER A 142 -38.40 -50.46 -67.61
N VAL A 143 -38.48 -49.18 -67.24
CA VAL A 143 -38.77 -48.06 -68.14
C VAL A 143 -37.55 -47.13 -68.17
N LYS A 144 -37.06 -46.85 -69.37
CA LYS A 144 -35.96 -45.89 -69.62
C LYS A 144 -36.28 -44.96 -70.77
N GLU A 145 -35.56 -43.85 -70.89
CA GLU A 145 -35.71 -42.92 -72.02
C GLU A 145 -35.25 -43.55 -73.34
N ASN A 146 -36.00 -43.35 -74.42
CA ASN A 146 -35.52 -43.63 -75.78
C ASN A 146 -35.10 -42.34 -76.49
N THR A 147 -33.79 -42.08 -76.51
CA THR A 147 -33.18 -40.87 -77.12
C THR A 147 -33.34 -40.75 -78.64
N LYS A 148 -33.96 -41.73 -79.31
CA LYS A 148 -34.29 -41.66 -80.75
C LYS A 148 -35.60 -40.93 -81.04
N VAL A 149 -36.45 -40.77 -80.05
CA VAL A 149 -37.72 -40.04 -80.13
C VAL A 149 -37.54 -38.71 -79.41
N ASP A 150 -38.30 -37.68 -79.79
CA ASP A 150 -38.26 -36.37 -79.13
C ASP A 150 -38.47 -36.55 -77.61
N SER A 151 -37.50 -36.09 -76.79
CA SER A 151 -37.49 -36.26 -75.34
C SER A 151 -38.70 -35.62 -74.67
N VAL A 152 -39.35 -34.69 -75.38
CA VAL A 152 -40.56 -34.02 -74.92
C VAL A 152 -41.68 -34.99 -74.50
N PHE A 153 -41.79 -36.15 -75.16
CA PHE A 153 -42.78 -37.16 -74.78
C PHE A 153 -42.36 -37.95 -73.53
N PHE A 154 -41.06 -38.17 -73.31
CA PHE A 154 -40.56 -38.82 -72.09
C PHE A 154 -40.65 -37.88 -70.87
N GLU A 155 -40.30 -36.61 -71.05
CA GLU A 155 -40.22 -35.59 -70.01
C GLU A 155 -41.59 -35.10 -69.51
N ASN A 156 -42.64 -35.17 -70.34
CA ASN A 156 -43.94 -34.56 -70.01
C ASN A 156 -45.12 -35.55 -69.90
N PHE A 157 -44.91 -36.84 -70.18
CA PHE A 157 -45.96 -37.86 -70.06
C PHE A 157 -45.72 -38.80 -68.88
N ALA A 158 -46.69 -38.86 -67.97
CA ALA A 158 -46.75 -39.89 -66.96
C ALA A 158 -47.14 -41.23 -67.60
N LEU A 159 -46.53 -42.32 -67.13
CA LEU A 159 -46.92 -43.67 -67.51
C LEU A 159 -47.78 -44.31 -66.43
N GLN A 160 -48.99 -44.71 -66.81
CA GLN A 160 -49.88 -45.52 -65.98
C GLN A 160 -49.88 -46.96 -66.47
N THR A 161 -49.24 -47.85 -65.70
CA THR A 161 -49.14 -49.28 -66.01
C THR A 161 -50.19 -50.07 -65.25
N THR A 162 -51.06 -50.76 -65.98
CA THR A 162 -52.10 -51.66 -65.49
C THR A 162 -51.75 -53.11 -65.79
N ILE A 163 -51.76 -53.94 -64.75
CA ILE A 163 -51.47 -55.38 -64.83
C ILE A 163 -52.64 -56.13 -64.19
N ALA A 164 -53.20 -57.13 -64.87
CA ALA A 164 -54.29 -57.93 -64.34
C ALA A 164 -54.01 -59.44 -64.46
N PHE A 165 -54.25 -60.19 -63.39
CA PHE A 165 -54.03 -61.64 -63.35
C PHE A 165 -55.16 -62.37 -62.62
N ASP A 166 -55.38 -63.65 -62.96
CA ASP A 166 -56.44 -64.46 -62.35
C ASP A 166 -56.16 -64.73 -60.88
N SER A 167 -57.09 -64.35 -60.01
CA SER A 167 -56.96 -64.47 -58.55
C SER A 167 -57.52 -65.77 -57.97
N THR A 168 -58.12 -66.62 -58.79
CA THR A 168 -58.67 -67.93 -58.38
C THR A 168 -57.58 -68.91 -57.95
N TYR A 169 -56.45 -68.91 -58.67
CA TYR A 169 -55.31 -69.80 -58.45
C TYR A 169 -54.00 -69.06 -58.14
N THR A 170 -54.04 -67.73 -58.00
CA THR A 170 -52.87 -66.88 -57.76
C THR A 170 -53.07 -65.97 -56.56
N THR A 171 -52.07 -65.90 -55.69
CA THR A 171 -52.02 -65.02 -54.52
C THR A 171 -50.92 -63.98 -54.68
N LEU A 172 -51.25 -62.70 -54.45
CA LEU A 172 -50.29 -61.59 -54.54
C LEU A 172 -49.37 -61.59 -53.30
N VAL A 173 -48.06 -61.51 -53.54
CA VAL A 173 -47.01 -61.51 -52.49
C VAL A 173 -46.44 -60.11 -52.29
N LYS A 174 -46.02 -59.43 -53.38
CA LYS A 174 -45.37 -58.11 -53.35
C LYS A 174 -45.84 -57.26 -54.54
N SER A 175 -46.10 -55.97 -54.32
CA SER A 175 -46.44 -54.98 -55.36
C SER A 175 -46.20 -53.55 -54.83
N GLU A 176 -44.94 -53.20 -54.60
CA GLU A 176 -44.57 -51.95 -53.96
C GLU A 176 -44.84 -50.74 -54.86
N GLY A 177 -45.58 -49.76 -54.36
CA GLY A 177 -45.98 -48.57 -55.13
C GLY A 177 -47.16 -48.80 -56.10
N ALA A 178 -47.79 -49.98 -56.06
CA ALA A 178 -49.00 -50.27 -56.84
C ALA A 178 -50.28 -49.92 -56.06
N THR A 179 -51.28 -49.37 -56.74
CA THR A 179 -52.66 -49.41 -56.26
C THR A 179 -53.28 -50.75 -56.65
N VAL A 180 -53.82 -51.51 -55.69
CA VAL A 180 -54.35 -52.87 -55.90
C VAL A 180 -55.88 -52.87 -55.86
N ALA A 181 -56.52 -53.47 -56.85
CA ALA A 181 -57.98 -53.62 -56.95
C ALA A 181 -58.40 -55.05 -57.33
N ASN A 182 -59.62 -55.45 -56.98
CA ASN A 182 -60.22 -56.71 -57.44
C ASN A 182 -61.26 -56.40 -58.53
N VAL A 183 -61.17 -57.05 -59.69
CA VAL A 183 -62.09 -56.88 -60.83
C VAL A 183 -62.60 -58.25 -61.28
N GLY A 184 -63.81 -58.61 -60.82
CA GLY A 184 -64.40 -59.92 -61.07
C GLY A 184 -63.56 -61.05 -60.45
N SER A 185 -63.12 -62.01 -61.26
CA SER A 185 -62.20 -63.08 -60.85
C SER A 185 -60.71 -62.69 -60.90
N LYS A 186 -60.37 -61.46 -61.32
CA LYS A 186 -58.98 -61.00 -61.48
C LYS A 186 -58.57 -60.01 -60.40
N LYS A 187 -57.28 -59.98 -60.09
CA LYS A 187 -56.61 -58.90 -59.34
C LYS A 187 -55.91 -57.97 -60.33
N GLN A 188 -56.05 -56.66 -60.10
CA GLN A 188 -55.48 -55.60 -60.93
C GLN A 188 -54.49 -54.76 -60.10
N LEU A 189 -53.32 -54.50 -60.66
CA LEU A 189 -52.28 -53.62 -60.12
C LEU A 189 -52.17 -52.40 -61.04
N VAL A 190 -52.21 -51.20 -60.48
CA VAL A 190 -52.01 -49.95 -61.22
C VAL A 190 -50.81 -49.21 -60.64
N TYR A 191 -49.78 -49.01 -61.46
CA TYR A 191 -48.61 -48.20 -61.14
C TYR A 191 -48.69 -46.87 -61.89
N THR A 192 -48.37 -45.76 -61.21
CA THR A 192 -48.22 -44.46 -61.85
C THR A 192 -46.76 -44.03 -61.74
N MET A 193 -46.14 -43.75 -62.88
CA MET A 193 -44.77 -43.26 -63.00
C MET A 193 -44.83 -41.82 -63.50
N MET A 194 -44.26 -40.89 -62.74
CA MET A 194 -44.18 -39.48 -63.13
C MET A 194 -43.30 -39.32 -64.37
N ALA A 195 -43.56 -38.29 -65.16
CA ALA A 195 -42.80 -38.01 -66.37
C ALA A 195 -41.31 -37.75 -66.06
N GLY A 196 -40.44 -37.96 -67.05
CA GLY A 196 -38.99 -37.75 -66.95
C GLY A 196 -38.24 -38.72 -66.03
N ASN A 197 -38.91 -39.68 -65.38
CA ASN A 197 -38.30 -40.59 -64.42
C ASN A 197 -38.04 -41.97 -65.02
N GLU A 198 -36.79 -42.43 -64.98
CA GLU A 198 -36.46 -43.84 -65.19
C GLU A 198 -36.82 -44.66 -63.94
N LYS A 199 -37.52 -45.78 -64.11
CA LYS A 199 -37.97 -46.59 -62.97
C LYS A 199 -38.08 -48.06 -63.31
N GLU A 200 -37.82 -48.91 -62.32
CA GLU A 200 -38.14 -50.34 -62.35
C GLU A 200 -39.33 -50.58 -61.42
N ILE A 201 -40.38 -51.24 -61.94
CA ILE A 201 -41.49 -51.74 -61.15
C ILE A 201 -41.43 -53.26 -61.08
N GLU A 202 -41.79 -53.82 -59.93
CA GLU A 202 -41.72 -55.25 -59.65
C GLU A 202 -42.99 -55.70 -58.93
N PHE A 203 -43.56 -56.84 -59.34
CA PHE A 203 -44.55 -57.54 -58.54
C PHE A 203 -44.26 -59.04 -58.49
N THR A 204 -44.63 -59.65 -57.36
CA THR A 204 -44.43 -61.08 -57.09
C THR A 204 -45.76 -61.72 -56.69
N VAL A 205 -46.03 -62.88 -57.26
CA VAL A 205 -47.23 -63.69 -56.98
C VAL A 205 -46.86 -65.15 -56.74
N ASN A 206 -47.65 -65.87 -55.95
CA ASN A 206 -47.60 -67.33 -55.85
C ASN A 206 -48.80 -67.92 -56.58
N SER A 207 -48.57 -68.77 -57.57
CA SER A 207 -49.64 -69.35 -58.39
C SER A 207 -49.56 -70.87 -58.45
N THR A 208 -50.70 -71.55 -58.55
CA THR A 208 -50.79 -72.98 -58.90
C THR A 208 -51.15 -73.23 -60.37
N ASP A 209 -51.70 -72.22 -61.06
CA ASP A 209 -52.02 -72.21 -62.49
C ASP A 209 -52.02 -70.75 -63.00
N PHE A 210 -50.83 -70.23 -63.32
CA PHE A 210 -50.68 -68.81 -63.62
C PHE A 210 -51.27 -68.40 -64.97
N SER A 211 -52.04 -67.31 -64.96
CA SER A 211 -52.59 -66.65 -66.14
C SER A 211 -52.69 -65.14 -65.89
N MET A 212 -52.23 -64.34 -66.84
CA MET A 212 -52.34 -62.89 -66.79
C MET A 212 -52.76 -62.29 -68.14
N ASP A 213 -53.52 -61.19 -68.06
CA ASP A 213 -53.79 -60.35 -69.21
C ASP A 213 -52.50 -59.66 -69.65
N GLY A 214 -52.50 -59.19 -70.89
CA GLY A 214 -51.45 -58.29 -71.37
C GLY A 214 -51.32 -57.07 -70.47
N ILE A 215 -50.08 -56.66 -70.18
CA ILE A 215 -49.77 -55.44 -69.46
C ILE A 215 -50.19 -54.26 -70.33
N GLN A 216 -51.03 -53.39 -69.80
CA GLN A 216 -51.47 -52.15 -70.46
C GLN A 216 -50.68 -50.98 -69.87
N ILE A 217 -50.05 -50.16 -70.71
CA ILE A 217 -49.28 -48.99 -70.28
C ILE A 217 -49.82 -47.80 -71.05
N ASN A 218 -50.38 -46.83 -70.32
CA ASN A 218 -50.92 -45.61 -70.91
C ASN A 218 -49.97 -44.43 -70.63
N GLY A 219 -49.58 -43.70 -71.66
CA GLY A 219 -48.88 -42.43 -71.52
C GLY A 219 -49.89 -41.28 -71.54
N ILE A 220 -49.91 -40.48 -70.47
CA ILE A 220 -50.85 -39.36 -70.27
C ILE A 220 -50.04 -38.08 -69.97
N PRO A 221 -50.34 -36.93 -70.61
CA PRO A 221 -49.66 -35.67 -70.31
C PRO A 221 -49.97 -35.19 -68.88
N LEU A 222 -48.96 -34.65 -68.20
CA LEU A 222 -49.07 -34.06 -66.86
C LEU A 222 -49.31 -32.55 -66.94
N ASN A 223 -50.46 -32.08 -66.45
CA ASN A 223 -50.72 -30.66 -66.18
C ASN A 223 -50.99 -30.48 -64.69
N LEU A 224 -50.02 -29.97 -63.93
CA LEU A 224 -50.14 -29.69 -62.49
C LEU A 224 -50.19 -28.17 -62.26
N ASN A 225 -51.37 -27.62 -61.97
CA ASN A 225 -51.49 -26.25 -61.46
C ASN A 225 -51.26 -26.27 -59.94
N ILE A 226 -50.16 -25.69 -59.48
CA ILE A 226 -49.89 -25.46 -58.05
C ILE A 226 -49.91 -23.94 -57.80
N ASP A 227 -50.72 -23.49 -56.85
CA ASP A 227 -50.74 -22.11 -56.39
C ASP A 227 -49.50 -21.82 -55.50
N ASN A 228 -48.85 -20.66 -55.68
CA ASN A 228 -47.69 -20.26 -54.88
C ASN A 228 -48.01 -20.33 -53.36
N PRO A 229 -47.15 -20.97 -52.54
CA PRO A 229 -47.33 -21.01 -51.09
C PRO A 229 -47.13 -19.63 -50.46
N ASP A 230 -47.92 -19.32 -49.43
CA ASP A 230 -47.80 -18.08 -48.64
C ASP A 230 -46.60 -18.17 -47.68
N THR A 231 -45.53 -17.42 -47.96
CA THR A 231 -44.28 -17.38 -47.19
C THR A 231 -44.17 -16.16 -46.27
N SER A 232 -45.22 -15.34 -46.18
CA SER A 232 -45.19 -14.06 -45.46
C SER A 232 -44.87 -14.22 -43.97
N GLU A 233 -45.57 -15.12 -43.27
CA GLU A 233 -45.35 -15.37 -41.83
C GLU A 233 -43.93 -15.87 -41.53
N PHE A 234 -43.36 -16.69 -42.42
CA PHE A 234 -42.00 -17.18 -42.27
C PHE A 234 -40.97 -16.06 -42.47
N THR A 235 -41.19 -15.19 -43.46
CA THR A 235 -40.35 -14.02 -43.75
C THR A 235 -40.38 -13.03 -42.58
N ASP A 236 -41.56 -12.76 -42.01
CA ASP A 236 -41.70 -11.87 -40.85
C ASP A 236 -40.88 -12.37 -39.64
N ARG A 237 -40.84 -13.68 -39.39
CA ARG A 237 -40.03 -14.26 -38.29
C ARG A 237 -38.53 -14.18 -38.56
N LEU A 238 -38.10 -14.22 -39.82
CA LEU A 238 -36.70 -13.98 -40.21
C LEU A 238 -36.30 -12.53 -39.99
N LEU A 239 -37.19 -11.58 -40.28
CA LEU A 239 -36.98 -10.16 -39.98
C LEU A 239 -36.90 -9.92 -38.46
N GLU A 240 -37.78 -10.54 -37.66
CA GLU A 240 -37.67 -10.46 -36.20
C GLU A 240 -36.33 -11.04 -35.67
N LEU A 241 -35.84 -12.12 -36.27
CA LEU A 241 -34.54 -12.70 -35.94
C LEU A 241 -33.41 -11.73 -36.30
N GLN A 242 -33.41 -11.13 -37.49
CA GLN A 242 -32.44 -10.11 -37.89
C GLN A 242 -32.43 -8.94 -36.90
N ASP A 243 -33.60 -8.41 -36.54
CA ASP A 243 -33.73 -7.33 -35.55
C ASP A 243 -33.17 -7.75 -34.17
N GLY A 244 -33.41 -8.99 -33.77
CA GLY A 244 -32.85 -9.56 -32.54
C GLY A 244 -31.33 -9.65 -32.57
N VAL A 245 -30.75 -10.05 -33.71
CA VAL A 245 -29.30 -10.12 -33.93
C VAL A 245 -28.68 -8.72 -33.93
N VAL A 246 -29.32 -7.73 -34.58
CA VAL A 246 -28.86 -6.33 -34.54
C VAL A 246 -28.79 -5.82 -33.11
N LYS A 247 -29.83 -6.03 -32.30
CA LYS A 247 -29.83 -5.61 -30.89
C LYS A 247 -28.76 -6.33 -30.06
N LEU A 248 -28.50 -7.59 -30.35
CA LEU A 248 -27.45 -8.36 -29.69
C LEU A 248 -26.06 -7.80 -30.04
N ASP A 249 -25.82 -7.46 -31.30
CA ASP A 249 -24.59 -6.86 -31.80
C ASP A 249 -24.34 -5.46 -31.24
N ASP A 250 -25.37 -4.61 -31.23
CA ASP A 250 -25.33 -3.29 -30.61
C ASP A 250 -25.01 -3.41 -29.11
N GLY A 251 -25.67 -4.32 -28.39
CA GLY A 251 -25.43 -4.56 -26.97
C GLY A 251 -24.03 -5.12 -26.67
N ALA A 252 -23.48 -5.97 -27.55
CA ALA A 252 -22.11 -6.47 -27.44
C ALA A 252 -21.08 -5.34 -27.67
N THR A 253 -21.37 -4.43 -28.60
CA THR A 253 -20.55 -3.23 -28.86
C THR A 253 -20.57 -2.28 -27.67
N GLU A 254 -21.73 -2.00 -27.08
CA GLU A 254 -21.83 -1.19 -25.86
C GLU A 254 -21.08 -1.82 -24.68
N LEU A 255 -21.15 -3.14 -24.51
CA LEU A 255 -20.42 -3.86 -23.47
C LEU A 255 -18.90 -3.78 -23.67
N LYS A 256 -18.44 -3.87 -24.93
CA LYS A 256 -17.04 -3.66 -25.31
C LYS A 256 -16.57 -2.25 -25.00
N ASP A 257 -17.33 -1.23 -25.36
CA ASP A 257 -16.97 0.17 -25.04
C ASP A 257 -16.91 0.39 -23.51
N GLY A 258 -17.88 -0.14 -22.76
CA GLY A 258 -17.88 -0.08 -21.30
C GLY A 258 -16.71 -0.83 -20.65
N SER A 259 -16.19 -1.89 -21.27
CA SER A 259 -15.01 -2.61 -20.77
C SER A 259 -13.72 -1.80 -20.99
N PHE A 260 -13.62 -1.03 -22.08
CA PHE A 260 -12.54 -0.07 -22.30
C PHE A 260 -12.58 1.07 -21.26
N ASP A 261 -13.76 1.62 -20.96
CA ASP A 261 -13.90 2.64 -19.90
C ASP A 261 -13.45 2.09 -18.53
N LEU A 262 -13.81 0.84 -18.20
CA LEU A 262 -13.37 0.18 -16.98
C LEU A 262 -11.84 -0.03 -16.95
N LYS A 263 -11.23 -0.34 -18.10
CA LYS A 263 -9.77 -0.47 -18.25
C LYS A 263 -9.07 0.85 -17.96
N ASP A 264 -9.56 1.94 -18.52
CA ASP A 264 -9.00 3.28 -18.31
C ASP A 264 -9.17 3.75 -16.86
N GLY A 265 -10.35 3.48 -16.26
CA GLY A 265 -10.60 3.71 -14.83
C GLY A 265 -9.66 2.91 -13.93
N THR A 266 -9.39 1.65 -14.29
CA THR A 266 -8.47 0.78 -13.54
C THR A 266 -7.01 1.23 -13.67
N ALA A 267 -6.61 1.72 -14.85
CA ALA A 267 -5.29 2.33 -15.04
C ALA A 267 -5.12 3.58 -14.15
N THR A 268 -6.13 4.44 -14.11
CA THR A 268 -6.14 5.63 -13.23
C THR A 268 -6.05 5.25 -11.75
N LEU A 269 -6.79 4.22 -11.32
CA LEU A 269 -6.71 3.69 -9.96
C LEU A 269 -5.31 3.18 -9.62
N LYS A 270 -4.69 2.40 -10.52
CA LYS A 270 -3.33 1.88 -10.36
C LYS A 270 -2.31 3.01 -10.20
N ASP A 271 -2.41 4.06 -11.01
CA ASP A 271 -1.52 5.23 -10.92
C ASP A 271 -1.70 6.01 -9.61
N GLY A 272 -2.95 6.17 -9.15
CA GLY A 272 -3.25 6.77 -7.85
C GLY A 272 -2.69 5.96 -6.68
N VAL A 273 -2.80 4.64 -6.74
CA VAL A 273 -2.23 3.73 -5.73
C VAL A 273 -0.70 3.75 -5.75
N ASN A 274 -0.08 3.84 -6.93
CA ASN A 274 1.37 4.03 -7.05
C ASN A 274 1.83 5.32 -6.37
N THR A 275 1.11 6.43 -6.59
CA THR A 275 1.38 7.71 -5.94
C THR A 275 1.28 7.59 -4.41
N LEU A 276 0.27 6.88 -3.91
CA LEU A 276 0.11 6.63 -2.49
C LEU A 276 1.27 5.79 -1.92
N LYS A 277 1.72 4.75 -2.64
CA LYS A 277 2.87 3.92 -2.27
C LYS A 277 4.18 4.71 -2.23
N ASP A 278 4.39 5.61 -3.17
CA ASP A 278 5.56 6.51 -3.19
C ASP A 278 5.52 7.51 -2.03
N GLY A 279 4.33 8.04 -1.73
CA GLY A 279 4.07 8.87 -0.55
C GLY A 279 4.38 8.14 0.77
N ALA A 280 3.92 6.89 0.91
CA ALA A 280 4.23 6.05 2.07
C ALA A 280 5.73 5.76 2.21
N THR A 281 6.43 5.54 1.09
CA THR A 281 7.89 5.36 1.09
C THR A 281 8.62 6.63 1.53
N SER A 282 8.16 7.80 1.06
CA SER A 282 8.72 9.10 1.46
C SER A 282 8.49 9.39 2.95
N LEU A 283 7.29 9.07 3.47
CA LEU A 283 6.98 9.18 4.89
C LEU A 283 7.88 8.25 5.73
N SER A 284 8.09 7.00 5.28
CA SER A 284 8.99 6.04 5.94
C SER A 284 10.41 6.60 6.04
N LYS A 285 10.92 7.19 4.96
CA LYS A 285 12.23 7.86 4.99
C LYS A 285 12.28 9.01 6.00
N GLY A 286 11.28 9.89 6.00
CA GLY A 286 11.19 11.00 6.97
C GLY A 286 11.10 10.50 8.42
N MET A 287 10.43 9.37 8.66
CA MET A 287 10.37 8.76 10.00
C MET A 287 11.70 8.18 10.44
N ASN A 288 12.49 7.60 9.53
CA ASN A 288 13.86 7.17 9.85
C ASN A 288 14.76 8.37 10.23
N GLU A 289 14.63 9.50 9.53
CA GLU A 289 15.35 10.74 9.87
C GLU A 289 14.91 11.30 11.23
N LEU A 290 13.60 11.30 11.52
CA LEU A 290 13.07 11.69 12.82
C LEU A 290 13.55 10.78 13.95
N ALA A 291 13.63 9.46 13.72
CA ALA A 291 14.14 8.48 14.68
C ALA A 291 15.64 8.67 14.97
N ALA A 292 16.43 8.99 13.95
CA ALA A 292 17.84 9.35 14.13
C ALA A 292 17.99 10.66 14.93
N GLY A 293 17.15 11.67 14.63
CA GLY A 293 17.11 12.94 15.34
C GLY A 293 16.70 12.79 16.81
N SER A 294 15.64 12.03 17.10
CA SER A 294 15.17 11.78 18.47
C SER A 294 16.20 10.99 19.28
N SER A 295 16.89 10.02 18.67
CA SER A 295 17.98 9.28 19.31
C SER A 295 19.17 10.18 19.65
N SER A 296 19.53 11.09 18.74
CA SER A 296 20.60 12.07 18.97
C SER A 296 20.24 13.06 20.09
N LEU A 297 18.99 13.55 20.10
CA LEU A 297 18.48 14.40 21.17
C LEU A 297 18.52 13.67 22.53
N TYR A 298 18.09 12.41 22.58
CA TYR A 298 18.14 11.59 23.79
C TYR A 298 19.57 11.44 24.31
N SER A 299 20.53 11.12 23.44
CA SER A 299 21.95 11.04 23.82
C SER A 299 22.51 12.37 24.32
N GLY A 300 22.14 13.49 23.67
CA GLY A 300 22.51 14.83 24.13
C GLY A 300 21.96 15.16 25.52
N ILE A 301 20.72 14.74 25.81
CA ILE A 301 20.10 14.94 27.12
C ILE A 301 20.75 14.05 28.18
N GLN A 302 21.14 12.81 27.87
CA GLN A 302 21.93 12.00 28.81
C GLN A 302 23.26 12.67 29.16
N THR A 303 23.95 13.25 28.17
CA THR A 303 25.19 14.01 28.40
C THR A 303 24.94 15.23 29.30
N LEU A 304 23.84 15.95 29.08
CA LEU A 304 23.45 17.08 29.93
C LEU A 304 23.11 16.64 31.35
N LYS A 305 22.42 15.51 31.52
CA LYS A 305 22.10 14.91 32.82
C LYS A 305 23.38 14.55 33.57
N ASP A 306 24.32 13.87 32.93
CA ASP A 306 25.62 13.52 33.51
C ASP A 306 26.42 14.77 33.91
N GLY A 307 26.44 15.79 33.05
CA GLY A 307 27.06 17.08 33.34
C GLY A 307 26.42 17.79 34.54
N THR A 308 25.10 17.71 34.66
CA THR A 308 24.36 18.31 35.77
C THR A 308 24.62 17.55 37.08
N SER A 309 24.71 16.22 37.06
CA SER A 309 25.11 15.42 38.23
C SER A 309 26.53 15.75 38.70
N ARG A 310 27.47 15.96 37.76
CA ARG A 310 28.83 16.41 38.10
C ARG A 310 28.82 17.81 38.75
N LEU A 311 28.04 18.74 38.19
CA LEU A 311 27.89 20.08 38.76
C LEU A 311 27.25 20.03 40.14
N GLN A 312 26.26 19.15 40.35
CA GLN A 312 25.60 18.94 41.64
C GLN A 312 26.60 18.50 42.69
N ASN A 313 27.41 17.48 42.40
CA ASN A 313 28.45 16.99 43.30
C ASN A 313 29.49 18.09 43.60
N GLY A 314 29.99 18.79 42.58
CA GLY A 314 30.97 19.87 42.79
C GLY A 314 30.41 21.05 43.60
N SER A 315 29.13 21.40 43.41
CA SER A 315 28.48 22.45 44.21
C SER A 315 28.30 22.03 45.68
N LEU A 316 28.02 20.76 45.94
CA LEU A 316 27.90 20.21 47.29
C LEU A 316 29.27 20.16 48.00
N GLU A 317 30.32 19.76 47.29
CA GLU A 317 31.70 19.80 47.78
C GLU A 317 32.12 21.23 48.15
N LEU A 318 31.83 22.21 47.28
CA LEU A 318 32.11 23.63 47.55
C LEU A 318 31.36 24.12 48.79
N ALA A 319 30.06 23.84 48.90
CA ALA A 319 29.25 24.24 50.05
C ALA A 319 29.79 23.62 51.35
N THR A 320 30.16 22.34 51.33
CA THR A 320 30.75 21.63 52.48
C THR A 320 32.11 22.21 52.88
N GLY A 321 32.96 22.53 51.90
CA GLY A 321 34.25 23.18 52.13
C GLY A 321 34.10 24.57 52.74
N LEU A 322 33.11 25.34 52.30
CA LEU A 322 32.82 26.67 52.85
C LEU A 322 32.24 26.58 54.27
N ASP A 323 31.33 25.64 54.56
CA ASP A 323 30.84 25.42 55.93
C ASP A 323 32.00 25.06 56.88
N THR A 324 32.98 24.27 56.41
CA THR A 324 34.20 23.97 57.17
C THR A 324 35.04 25.21 57.41
N LEU A 325 35.22 26.06 56.38
CA LEU A 325 35.98 27.30 56.51
C LEU A 325 35.30 28.30 57.44
N VAL A 326 33.97 28.42 57.40
CA VAL A 326 33.17 29.24 58.33
C VAL A 326 33.41 28.78 59.77
N SER A 327 33.39 27.46 60.03
CA SER A 327 33.68 26.90 61.36
C SER A 327 35.10 27.23 61.85
N GLN A 328 36.11 27.10 60.97
CA GLN A 328 37.49 27.48 61.31
C GLN A 328 37.66 28.98 61.56
N ASN A 329 36.97 29.81 60.78
CA ASN A 329 36.97 31.25 60.96
C ASN A 329 36.30 31.67 62.27
N SER A 330 35.26 30.97 62.72
CA SER A 330 34.67 31.17 64.05
C SER A 330 35.72 30.98 65.15
N MET A 331 36.49 29.88 65.10
CA MET A 331 37.58 29.63 66.05
C MET A 331 38.67 30.72 65.99
N LEU A 332 38.98 31.23 64.78
CA LEU A 332 39.92 32.34 64.61
C LEU A 332 39.41 33.64 65.23
N THR A 333 38.11 33.95 65.08
CA THR A 333 37.49 35.13 65.69
C THR A 333 37.50 35.04 67.22
N GLU A 334 37.18 33.86 67.79
CA GLU A 334 37.25 33.59 69.23
C GLU A 334 38.69 33.74 69.76
N GLY A 335 39.67 33.14 69.07
CA GLY A 335 41.08 33.26 69.43
C GLY A 335 41.59 34.71 69.35
N SER A 336 41.18 35.45 68.32
CA SER A 336 41.52 36.87 68.18
C SER A 336 40.89 37.70 69.30
N GLN A 337 39.63 37.47 69.67
CA GLN A 337 39.00 38.15 70.79
C GLN A 337 39.71 37.84 72.12
N ALA A 338 40.18 36.61 72.32
CA ALA A 338 40.96 36.25 73.49
C ALA A 338 42.27 37.04 73.60
N VAL A 339 42.95 37.29 72.47
CA VAL A 339 44.16 38.13 72.44
C VAL A 339 43.84 39.60 72.69
N VAL A 340 42.76 40.16 72.12
CA VAL A 340 42.27 41.51 72.45
C VAL A 340 42.08 41.65 73.97
N ASN A 341 41.39 40.68 74.58
CA ASN A 341 41.14 40.67 76.02
C ASN A 341 42.47 40.59 76.83
N GLY A 342 43.42 39.77 76.39
CA GLY A 342 44.74 39.67 77.02
C GLY A 342 45.56 40.97 76.92
N ILE A 343 45.49 41.66 75.78
CA ILE A 343 46.16 42.96 75.61
C ILE A 343 45.51 44.03 76.51
N HIS A 344 44.19 44.04 76.66
CA HIS A 344 43.52 44.93 77.61
C HIS A 344 43.95 44.66 79.05
N GLN A 345 44.05 43.40 79.47
CA GLN A 345 44.56 43.04 80.81
C GLN A 345 46.01 43.52 81.00
N LEU A 346 46.86 43.39 79.98
CA LEU A 346 48.23 43.90 80.02
C LEU A 346 48.25 45.43 80.12
N GLN A 347 47.35 46.12 79.42
CA GLN A 347 47.21 47.58 79.46
C GLN A 347 46.80 48.06 80.86
N GLU A 348 45.82 47.40 81.46
CA GLU A 348 45.38 47.67 82.84
C GLU A 348 46.53 47.45 83.83
N GLY A 349 47.29 46.35 83.68
CA GLY A 349 48.46 46.06 84.51
C GLY A 349 49.58 47.10 84.37
N ALA A 350 49.88 47.53 83.14
CA ALA A 350 50.89 48.57 82.88
C ALA A 350 50.46 49.93 83.46
N GLY A 351 49.17 50.28 83.34
CA GLY A 351 48.60 51.49 83.94
C GLY A 351 48.61 51.47 85.47
N ALA A 352 48.30 50.32 86.07
CA ALA A 352 48.40 50.11 87.51
C ALA A 352 49.85 50.22 88.02
N LEU A 353 50.81 49.65 87.29
CA LEU A 353 52.24 49.78 87.60
C LEU A 353 52.70 51.24 87.51
N LEU A 354 52.29 51.98 86.47
CA LEU A 354 52.61 53.41 86.32
C LEU A 354 52.09 54.20 87.51
N SER A 355 50.84 53.97 87.89
CA SER A 355 50.19 54.60 89.04
C SER A 355 50.92 54.26 90.35
N GLY A 356 51.37 53.01 90.52
CA GLY A 356 52.15 52.58 91.67
C GLY A 356 53.53 53.24 91.75
N VAL A 357 54.23 53.40 90.61
CA VAL A 357 55.51 54.14 90.54
C VAL A 357 55.29 55.63 90.86
N ASP A 358 54.22 56.24 90.32
CA ASP A 358 53.86 57.64 90.64
C ASP A 358 53.59 57.82 92.15
N GLN A 359 52.84 56.89 92.76
CA GLN A 359 52.58 56.90 94.20
C GLN A 359 53.87 56.74 95.01
N PHE A 360 54.77 55.83 94.62
CA PHE A 360 56.04 55.63 95.30
C PHE A 360 56.95 56.86 95.22
N ILE A 361 57.00 57.55 94.06
CA ILE A 361 57.71 58.82 93.90
C ILE A 361 57.17 59.86 94.89
N LEU A 362 55.85 59.98 94.97
CA LEU A 362 55.18 60.93 95.86
C LEU A 362 55.50 60.66 97.33
N GLU A 363 55.37 59.41 97.77
CA GLU A 363 55.66 58.98 99.15
C GLU A 363 57.15 59.11 99.51
N SER A 364 58.05 58.77 98.58
CA SER A 364 59.50 58.96 98.76
C SER A 364 59.87 60.44 98.89
N GLY A 365 59.21 61.32 98.12
CA GLY A 365 59.36 62.77 98.26
C GLY A 365 58.91 63.28 99.63
N GLN A 366 57.78 62.78 100.15
CA GLN A 366 57.32 63.10 101.52
C GLN A 366 58.30 62.60 102.60
N MET A 367 58.90 61.42 102.42
CA MET A 367 59.92 60.89 103.32
C MET A 367 61.21 61.73 103.30
N GLY A 368 61.66 62.15 102.12
CA GLY A 368 62.80 63.08 101.98
C GLY A 368 62.57 64.41 102.68
N ASN A 369 61.35 64.97 102.58
CA ASN A 369 60.95 66.17 103.32
C ASN A 369 60.98 65.93 104.85
N SER A 370 60.48 64.78 105.31
CA SER A 370 60.49 64.42 106.73
C SER A 370 61.92 64.23 107.28
N LEU A 371 62.82 63.63 106.49
CA LEU A 371 64.23 63.47 106.85
C LEU A 371 64.95 64.82 106.91
N SER A 372 64.62 65.73 106.00
CA SER A 372 65.13 67.11 106.01
C SER A 372 64.65 67.87 107.26
N GLN A 373 63.39 67.69 107.66
CA GLN A 373 62.88 68.23 108.93
C GLN A 373 63.61 67.65 110.15
N LEU A 374 63.89 66.34 110.16
CA LEU A 374 64.66 65.69 111.22
C LEU A 374 66.10 66.24 111.28
N GLN A 375 66.75 66.43 110.13
CA GLN A 375 68.08 67.02 110.05
C GLN A 375 68.10 68.44 110.62
N ASN A 376 67.15 69.29 110.21
CA ASN A 376 67.01 70.65 110.75
C ASN A 376 66.74 70.65 112.27
N GLY A 377 65.94 69.70 112.76
CA GLY A 377 65.71 69.49 114.19
C GLY A 377 66.98 69.07 114.94
N SER A 378 67.80 68.20 114.35
CA SER A 378 69.07 67.75 114.92
C SER A 378 70.13 68.86 114.97
N GLU A 379 70.18 69.74 113.97
CA GLU A 379 71.03 70.93 113.97
C GLU A 379 70.58 71.93 115.04
N SER A 380 69.26 72.13 115.18
CA SER A 380 68.69 72.96 116.25
C SER A 380 69.03 72.41 117.64
N PHE A 381 68.97 71.09 117.83
CA PHE A 381 69.37 70.42 119.08
C PHE A 381 70.86 70.58 119.38
N LYS A 382 71.73 70.46 118.38
CA LYS A 382 73.17 70.76 118.48
C LYS A 382 73.41 72.22 118.91
N GLY A 383 72.63 73.17 118.39
CA GLY A 383 72.64 74.56 118.82
C GLY A 383 72.33 74.71 120.32
N GLY A 384 71.23 74.11 120.78
CA GLY A 384 70.85 74.14 122.21
C GLY A 384 71.89 73.49 123.15
N LEU A 385 72.59 72.45 122.70
CA LEU A 385 73.70 71.85 123.45
C LEU A 385 74.89 72.82 123.61
N ASN A 386 75.21 73.60 122.59
CA ASN A 386 76.25 74.63 122.67
C ASN A 386 75.85 75.80 123.59
N ASP A 387 74.58 76.19 123.58
CA ASP A 387 74.04 77.22 124.49
C ASP A 387 74.13 76.76 125.96
N LEU A 388 73.82 75.48 126.22
CA LEU A 388 73.97 74.88 127.55
C LEU A 388 75.45 74.82 127.99
N ALA A 389 76.36 74.44 127.10
CA ALA A 389 77.79 74.44 127.37
C ALA A 389 78.30 75.84 127.75
N SER A 390 77.83 76.87 127.05
CA SER A 390 78.17 78.28 127.32
C SER A 390 77.61 78.75 128.67
N SER A 391 76.38 78.32 129.01
CA SER A 391 75.74 78.61 130.30
C SER A 391 76.49 77.95 131.47
N SER A 392 76.98 76.72 131.28
CA SER A 392 77.82 76.00 132.25
C SER A 392 79.15 76.71 132.49
N GLN A 393 79.80 77.19 131.43
CA GLN A 393 81.03 77.99 131.55
C GLN A 393 80.80 79.31 132.31
N SER A 394 79.66 79.96 132.09
CA SER A 394 79.27 81.17 132.82
C SER A 394 79.09 80.88 134.31
N LEU A 395 78.51 79.74 134.67
CA LEU A 395 78.35 79.31 136.06
C LEU A 395 79.71 79.03 136.73
N VAL A 396 80.66 78.44 136.00
CA VAL A 396 82.04 78.26 136.47
C VAL A 396 82.70 79.61 136.74
N ASN A 397 82.50 80.59 135.87
CA ASN A 397 83.04 81.95 136.07
C ASN A 397 82.42 82.62 137.31
N SER A 398 81.10 82.55 137.50
CA SER A 398 80.44 83.07 138.71
C SER A 398 80.91 82.38 139.99
N SER A 399 81.20 81.07 139.94
CA SER A 399 81.76 80.32 141.07
C SER A 399 83.17 80.81 141.44
N ASN A 400 84.01 81.13 140.44
CA ASN A 400 85.34 81.72 140.67
C ASN A 400 85.25 83.13 141.28
N GLU A 401 84.27 83.94 140.89
CA GLU A 401 84.01 85.25 141.50
C GLU A 401 83.58 85.12 142.98
N ILE A 402 82.72 84.14 143.30
CA ILE A 402 82.33 83.84 144.68
C ILE A 402 83.55 83.40 145.50
N ALA A 403 84.41 82.54 144.96
CA ALA A 403 85.64 82.10 145.62
C ALA A 403 86.58 83.29 145.93
N ALA A 404 86.73 84.23 144.99
CA ALA A 404 87.49 85.45 145.21
C ALA A 404 86.90 86.33 146.33
N GLY A 405 85.57 86.47 146.39
CA GLY A 405 84.88 87.22 147.45
C GLY A 405 85.03 86.59 148.85
N ILE A 406 85.08 85.25 148.92
CA ILE A 406 85.37 84.52 150.16
C ILE A 406 86.81 84.78 150.62
N SER A 407 87.80 84.76 149.73
CA SER A 407 89.19 85.12 150.07
C SER A 407 89.31 86.56 150.57
N GLN A 408 88.56 87.49 149.99
CA GLN A 408 88.53 88.89 150.42
C GLN A 408 87.93 89.05 151.82
N SER A 409 86.88 88.28 152.13
CA SER A 409 86.23 88.25 153.45
C SER A 409 87.11 87.62 154.53
N ALA A 410 87.89 86.59 154.18
CA ALA A 410 88.87 86.00 155.07
C ALA A 410 90.01 86.98 155.43
N GLY A 411 90.47 87.80 154.47
CA GLY A 411 91.44 88.87 154.74
C GLY A 411 90.90 89.94 155.69
N ALA A 412 89.62 90.33 155.56
CA ALA A 412 88.97 91.28 156.46
C ALA A 412 88.83 90.74 157.90
N LEU A 413 88.59 89.44 158.06
CA LEU A 413 88.54 88.77 159.37
C LEU A 413 89.91 88.66 160.05
N GLN A 414 90.99 88.50 159.27
CA GLN A 414 92.37 88.47 159.79
C GLN A 414 92.82 89.83 160.32
N GLN A 415 92.31 90.92 159.75
CA GLN A 415 92.59 92.29 160.18
C GLN A 415 91.86 92.65 161.49
N LEU A 416 90.70 92.03 161.76
CA LEU A 416 89.91 92.22 162.99
C LEU A 416 90.47 91.45 164.19
N ALA A 417 91.17 90.33 163.94
CA ALA A 417 91.80 89.52 164.99
C ALA A 417 93.05 90.14 165.62
N ALA A 418 93.62 91.21 165.05
CA ALA A 418 94.87 91.82 165.51
C ALA A 418 94.69 92.91 166.59
N SER A 419 93.46 93.31 166.98
CA SER A 419 93.26 94.61 167.67
C SER A 419 92.52 94.66 169.01
N SER A 420 92.13 93.57 169.70
CA SER A 420 91.68 93.70 171.12
C SER A 420 91.47 92.39 171.87
N GLN A 421 91.93 92.39 173.13
CA GLN A 421 92.08 91.29 174.09
C GLN A 421 90.75 90.83 174.72
N SER A 422 90.37 89.57 174.56
CA SER A 422 89.56 88.84 175.56
C SER A 422 89.84 87.33 175.53
N GLU A 423 89.96 86.73 176.71
CA GLU A 423 90.37 85.33 176.95
C GLU A 423 89.31 84.28 176.55
N GLU A 424 88.13 84.69 176.09
CA GLU A 424 87.08 83.79 175.61
C GLU A 424 87.31 83.28 174.16
N MET A 425 88.28 83.87 173.44
CA MET A 425 88.58 83.51 172.05
C MET A 425 89.56 82.33 171.89
N GLN A 426 90.19 81.84 172.97
CA GLN A 426 91.09 80.66 172.93
C GLN A 426 90.34 79.31 172.89
N GLY A 427 89.02 79.29 173.13
CA GLY A 427 88.21 78.08 173.08
C GLY A 427 87.67 77.71 171.68
N LEU A 428 87.44 78.70 170.81
CA LEU A 428 86.84 78.46 169.49
C LEU A 428 87.89 78.14 168.41
N LEU A 429 89.14 78.52 168.66
CA LEU A 429 90.31 78.21 167.83
C LEU A 429 90.65 76.69 167.81
N ALA A 430 90.10 75.91 168.74
CA ALA A 430 90.21 74.45 168.78
C ALA A 430 89.18 73.72 167.89
N ALA A 431 88.10 74.38 167.45
CA ALA A 431 87.03 73.75 166.67
C ALA A 431 87.23 73.79 165.15
N LEU A 432 88.14 74.63 164.63
CA LEU A 432 88.39 74.77 163.19
C LEU A 432 89.56 73.92 162.65
N SER A 433 90.27 73.19 163.51
CA SER A 433 91.46 72.40 163.13
C SER A 433 91.20 70.91 162.88
N SER A 434 89.94 70.46 162.85
CA SER A 434 89.55 69.15 162.32
C SER A 434 88.91 69.35 160.93
N SER A 435 89.74 69.57 159.91
CA SER A 435 90.14 68.52 158.96
C SER A 435 88.96 68.09 158.09
N GLN A 436 88.83 68.56 156.85
CA GLN A 436 89.59 68.06 155.68
C GLN A 436 89.58 66.53 155.56
N ASP A 437 89.32 66.08 154.32
CA ASP A 437 89.40 64.73 153.76
C ASP A 437 88.21 63.77 153.87
N THR A 438 87.43 63.67 152.77
CA THR A 438 87.00 62.35 152.24
C THR A 438 86.59 62.30 150.75
N ASN A 439 86.23 63.41 150.07
CA ASN A 439 85.60 63.29 148.73
C ASN A 439 86.48 63.65 147.50
N VAL A 440 87.74 64.05 147.67
CA VAL A 440 88.61 64.48 146.54
C VAL A 440 89.39 63.32 145.90
N GLN A 441 89.57 62.18 146.58
CA GLN A 441 90.28 61.01 146.02
C GLN A 441 89.44 60.12 145.08
N ALA A 442 88.11 60.25 145.04
CA ALA A 442 87.24 59.40 144.23
C ALA A 442 87.07 59.87 142.76
N LEU A 443 87.25 61.17 142.48
CA LEU A 443 87.03 61.74 141.14
C LEU A 443 88.25 61.63 140.21
N VAL A 444 89.45 61.43 140.76
CA VAL A 444 90.70 61.33 139.98
C VAL A 444 90.90 59.93 139.36
N TYR A 445 90.27 58.89 139.93
CA TYR A 445 90.40 57.51 139.46
C TYR A 445 89.47 57.15 138.27
N ALA A 446 88.35 57.86 138.10
CA ALA A 446 87.37 57.57 137.03
C ALA A 446 87.78 58.14 135.65
N TYR A 447 88.64 59.17 135.62
CA TYR A 447 89.01 59.90 134.40
C TYR A 447 90.14 59.26 133.57
N GLN A 448 90.79 58.18 134.05
CA GLN A 448 91.91 57.54 133.33
C GLN A 448 91.50 56.35 132.43
N GLN A 449 90.24 55.90 132.43
CA GLN A 449 89.80 54.70 131.69
C GLN A 449 89.24 54.98 130.28
N GLN A 450 89.48 56.16 129.72
CA GLN A 450 89.12 56.50 128.33
C GLN A 450 90.36 56.78 127.47
N ALA A 451 91.11 55.71 127.18
CA ALA A 451 92.21 55.70 126.18
C ALA A 451 92.35 54.31 125.51
N GLY A 452 91.29 53.82 124.88
CA GLY A 452 91.23 52.50 124.22
C GLY A 452 90.68 52.50 122.79
N ILE A 453 90.76 53.63 122.08
CA ILE A 453 90.28 53.80 120.69
C ILE A 453 91.33 53.39 119.63
N ILE A 454 92.48 52.82 120.00
CA ILE A 454 93.56 52.48 119.03
C ILE A 454 93.78 50.96 118.97
N GLY A 455 92.68 50.22 118.80
CA GLY A 455 92.67 48.76 118.74
C GLY A 455 92.48 48.19 117.34
N GLN A 456 91.23 48.07 116.85
CA GLN A 456 90.94 47.11 115.77
C GLN A 456 89.81 47.54 114.83
N ILE A 457 89.79 48.83 114.46
CA ILE A 457 89.10 49.30 113.23
C ILE A 457 89.84 48.85 111.95
N SER A 458 91.03 48.23 112.04
CA SER A 458 91.92 48.10 110.87
C SER A 458 92.16 46.67 110.33
N ALA A 459 91.37 45.65 110.67
CA ALA A 459 91.61 44.27 110.16
C ALA A 459 90.38 43.52 109.61
N GLY A 460 89.16 44.01 109.81
CA GLY A 460 87.93 43.31 109.39
C GLY A 460 87.41 43.68 108.00
N MET A 461 88.03 44.66 107.33
CA MET A 461 87.48 45.28 106.11
C MET A 461 88.13 44.79 104.80
N ASP A 462 89.16 43.95 104.86
CA ASP A 462 89.94 43.54 103.67
C ASP A 462 89.56 42.16 103.08
N GLY A 463 88.58 41.45 103.64
CA GLY A 463 88.28 40.04 103.30
C GLY A 463 87.08 39.74 102.40
N LEU A 464 86.20 40.71 102.11
CA LEU A 464 84.91 40.44 101.44
C LEU A 464 84.80 40.97 99.99
N ASN A 465 85.85 41.61 99.47
CA ASN A 465 85.81 42.35 98.19
C ASN A 465 86.49 41.61 97.00
N ALA A 466 86.67 40.29 97.06
CA ALA A 466 87.51 39.55 96.09
C ALA A 466 86.87 38.33 95.39
N ASN A 467 85.54 38.17 95.43
CA ASN A 467 84.78 37.17 94.65
C ASN A 467 83.77 37.88 93.71
N TYR A 468 84.21 38.83 92.88
CA TYR A 468 84.68 38.54 91.51
C TYR A 468 83.60 37.82 90.69
N GLY A 469 82.97 38.47 89.72
CA GLY A 469 83.68 38.96 88.53
C GLY A 469 83.81 37.88 87.43
N ALA A 470 83.55 36.61 87.73
CA ALA A 470 83.68 35.49 86.77
C ALA A 470 82.36 34.98 86.15
N PHE A 471 81.20 35.52 86.55
CA PHE A 471 79.89 35.13 86.01
C PHE A 471 79.51 35.92 84.73
N ASN A 472 80.19 37.03 84.47
CA ASN A 472 79.77 38.05 83.50
C ASN A 472 80.29 37.83 82.06
N GLU A 473 80.84 36.67 81.75
CA GLU A 473 81.49 36.42 80.44
C GLU A 473 80.85 35.27 79.64
N GLY A 474 79.94 34.49 80.23
CA GLY A 474 79.22 33.40 79.57
C GLY A 474 77.87 33.77 78.93
N VAL A 475 77.21 34.85 79.37
CA VAL A 475 75.87 35.24 78.89
C VAL A 475 75.93 36.04 77.58
N ASN A 476 77.08 36.63 77.26
CA ASN A 476 77.33 37.47 76.09
C ASN A 476 77.47 36.71 74.75
N GLN A 477 77.38 35.36 74.71
CA GLN A 477 77.54 34.60 73.45
C GLN A 477 76.24 33.99 72.88
N VAL A 478 75.07 34.19 73.50
CA VAL A 478 73.78 33.67 72.99
C VAL A 478 72.86 34.79 72.44
N VAL A 479 73.21 36.06 72.64
CA VAL A 479 72.36 37.24 72.34
C VAL A 479 72.54 37.80 70.91
N GLY A 480 73.47 37.25 70.13
CA GLY A 480 73.72 37.63 68.72
C GLY A 480 72.75 37.05 67.68
N GLY A 481 71.65 36.42 68.08
CA GLY A 481 70.66 35.76 67.21
C GLY A 481 69.47 36.62 66.76
N ILE A 482 69.75 37.90 66.48
CA ILE A 482 68.93 38.94 65.81
C ILE A 482 68.38 38.43 64.45
N GLY A 483 67.28 38.88 63.82
CA GLY A 483 66.45 40.07 64.04
C GLY A 483 65.51 40.40 62.87
N SER A 484 64.29 39.85 62.87
CA SER A 484 63.21 40.31 61.96
C SER A 484 61.87 40.53 62.66
N LEU A 485 61.87 40.48 64.01
CA LEU A 485 60.78 40.86 64.91
C LEU A 485 60.97 42.31 65.42
N ASN A 486 61.60 43.14 64.59
CA ASN A 486 62.64 44.10 64.98
C ASN A 486 62.16 45.57 64.95
N ALA A 487 60.92 45.85 65.35
CA ALA A 487 60.40 47.23 65.45
C ALA A 487 59.41 47.45 66.61
N ASN A 488 58.41 46.57 66.80
CA ASN A 488 57.57 46.59 68.03
C ASN A 488 58.28 45.95 69.23
N TYR A 489 59.24 45.05 68.97
CA TYR A 489 60.19 44.61 69.99
C TYR A 489 61.05 45.78 70.45
N ASP A 490 61.44 46.75 69.60
CA ASP A 490 62.34 47.83 70.02
C ASP A 490 61.69 48.79 71.03
N SER A 491 60.38 49.06 70.96
CA SER A 491 59.69 49.92 71.95
C SER A 491 59.36 49.18 73.26
N ILE A 492 58.94 47.91 73.20
CA ILE A 492 58.69 47.08 74.39
C ILE A 492 60.01 46.68 75.06
N HIS A 493 61.04 46.33 74.27
CA HIS A 493 62.39 46.09 74.71
C HIS A 493 63.02 47.39 75.24
N SER A 494 62.81 48.55 74.62
CA SER A 494 63.25 49.84 75.20
C SER A 494 62.54 50.14 76.51
N GLY A 495 61.22 49.88 76.62
CA GLY A 495 60.47 49.99 77.87
C GLY A 495 60.96 49.03 78.95
N ILE A 496 61.22 47.76 78.63
CA ILE A 496 61.77 46.73 79.53
C ILE A 496 63.24 47.02 79.88
N VAL A 497 64.07 47.48 78.95
CA VAL A 497 65.46 47.88 79.17
C VAL A 497 65.52 49.13 80.03
N THR A 498 64.60 50.08 79.86
CA THR A 498 64.46 51.26 80.71
C THR A 498 63.92 50.89 82.09
N LEU A 499 62.99 49.93 82.18
CA LEU A 499 62.50 49.36 83.44
C LEU A 499 63.62 48.65 84.21
N VAL A 500 64.38 47.78 83.54
CA VAL A 500 65.54 47.06 84.09
C VAL A 500 66.65 48.02 84.47
N SER A 501 66.89 49.08 83.69
CA SER A 501 67.85 50.14 84.01
C SER A 501 67.37 51.01 85.18
N GLY A 502 66.08 51.29 85.30
CA GLY A 502 65.47 52.00 86.42
C GLY A 502 65.52 51.20 87.72
N VAL A 503 65.18 49.91 87.68
CA VAL A 503 65.30 48.98 88.81
C VAL A 503 66.77 48.76 89.20
N SER A 504 67.69 48.67 88.24
CA SER A 504 69.13 48.59 88.51
C SER A 504 69.70 49.89 89.09
N GLY A 505 69.17 51.05 88.68
CA GLY A 505 69.50 52.37 89.24
C GLY A 505 69.01 52.58 90.67
N MET A 506 67.89 51.95 91.05
CA MET A 506 67.40 51.93 92.44
C MET A 506 68.31 51.12 93.37
N LEU A 507 68.90 50.02 92.90
CA LEU A 507 69.81 49.19 93.69
C LEU A 507 71.19 49.85 93.93
N SER A 508 71.56 50.88 93.16
CA SER A 508 72.88 51.52 93.18
C SER A 508 72.90 52.91 93.83
N SER A 509 71.87 53.25 94.64
CA SER A 509 71.79 54.42 95.52
C SER A 509 71.87 55.82 94.89
N THR A 510 71.87 55.99 93.56
CA THR A 510 71.83 57.33 92.89
C THR A 510 71.13 57.40 91.51
N GLY A 511 70.20 56.49 91.15
CA GLY A 511 69.41 56.60 89.91
C GLY A 511 68.02 57.25 90.12
N PRO A 512 67.62 58.31 89.37
CA PRO A 512 66.35 58.99 89.61
C PRO A 512 65.16 58.15 89.17
N MET A 513 64.22 57.88 90.07
CA MET A 513 62.93 57.20 89.85
C MET A 513 62.13 57.71 88.63
N ALA A 514 62.45 58.92 88.14
CA ALA A 514 61.99 59.48 86.88
C ALA A 514 62.26 58.58 85.66
N THR A 515 63.42 57.90 85.58
CA THR A 515 63.72 56.98 84.46
C THR A 515 62.89 55.71 84.53
N LEU A 516 62.63 55.16 85.72
CA LEU A 516 61.72 54.02 85.88
C LEU A 516 60.30 54.38 85.44
N ARG A 517 59.81 55.55 85.88
CA ARG A 517 58.50 56.08 85.48
C ARG A 517 58.41 56.26 83.97
N GLU A 518 59.43 56.81 83.32
CA GLU A 518 59.49 56.97 81.86
C GLU A 518 59.48 55.63 81.13
N GLY A 519 60.19 54.62 81.65
CA GLY A 519 60.16 53.25 81.12
C GLY A 519 58.79 52.60 81.23
N VAL A 520 58.13 52.71 82.39
CA VAL A 520 56.76 52.21 82.59
C VAL A 520 55.76 52.98 81.73
N GLN A 521 55.92 54.30 81.58
CA GLN A 521 55.07 55.13 80.73
C GLN A 521 55.22 54.74 79.25
N THR A 522 56.44 54.46 78.79
CA THR A 522 56.72 53.97 77.43
C THR A 522 56.10 52.59 77.21
N LEU A 523 56.22 51.69 78.18
CA LEU A 523 55.55 50.38 78.16
C LEU A 523 54.03 50.54 78.06
N ASN A 524 53.42 51.38 78.92
CA ASN A 524 51.99 51.63 78.92
C ASN A 524 51.49 52.19 77.58
N ASN A 525 52.23 53.13 77.00
CA ASN A 525 51.91 53.70 75.68
C ASN A 525 52.06 52.64 74.57
N GLY A 526 53.11 51.82 74.60
CA GLY A 526 53.32 50.74 73.64
C GLY A 526 52.22 49.67 73.71
N VAL A 527 51.78 49.31 74.92
CA VAL A 527 50.65 48.38 75.12
C VAL A 527 49.32 48.99 74.64
N ALA A 528 49.08 50.29 74.86
CA ALA A 528 47.90 50.98 74.35
C ALA A 528 47.87 51.05 72.81
N GLN A 529 49.02 51.26 72.17
CA GLN A 529 49.14 51.20 70.72
C GLN A 529 48.88 49.78 70.20
N LEU A 530 49.47 48.75 70.84
CA LEU A 530 49.23 47.35 70.51
C LEU A 530 47.75 46.98 70.64
N ALA A 531 47.06 47.48 71.67
CA ALA A 531 45.61 47.27 71.83
C ALA A 531 44.84 47.83 70.63
N THR A 532 45.17 49.04 70.21
CA THR A 532 44.53 49.71 69.07
C THR A 532 44.77 48.95 67.76
N GLU A 533 46.02 48.59 67.47
CA GLU A 533 46.38 47.87 66.25
C GLU A 533 45.76 46.47 66.21
N TYR A 534 45.75 45.77 67.34
CA TYR A 534 45.17 44.42 67.40
C TYR A 534 43.64 44.46 67.34
N GLN A 535 42.99 45.51 67.84
CA GLN A 535 41.54 45.71 67.68
C GLN A 535 41.18 45.93 66.19
N ILE A 536 41.99 46.68 65.44
CA ILE A 536 41.81 46.82 63.98
C ILE A 536 41.96 45.46 63.28
N LEU A 537 42.98 44.68 63.65
CA LEU A 537 43.16 43.32 63.12
C LEU A 537 41.97 42.42 63.44
N HIS A 538 41.46 42.44 64.67
CA HIS A 538 40.28 41.68 65.08
C HIS A 538 39.05 42.04 64.25
N GLN A 539 38.80 43.34 64.04
CA GLN A 539 37.71 43.79 63.17
C GLN A 539 37.90 43.33 61.71
N GLY A 540 39.13 43.29 61.21
CA GLY A 540 39.44 42.73 59.90
C GLY A 540 39.15 41.24 59.78
N ILE A 541 39.46 40.46 60.84
CA ILE A 541 39.14 39.03 60.92
C ILE A 541 37.62 38.82 60.95
N LEU A 542 36.86 39.62 61.71
CA LEU A 542 35.39 39.57 61.70
C LEU A 542 34.83 39.82 60.29
N ALA A 543 35.29 40.88 59.62
CA ALA A 543 34.84 41.21 58.27
C ALA A 543 35.17 40.11 57.24
N TYR A 544 36.34 39.48 57.35
CA TYR A 544 36.72 38.33 56.53
C TYR A 544 35.81 37.12 56.80
N THR A 545 35.53 36.82 58.08
CA THR A 545 34.64 35.72 58.48
C THR A 545 33.21 35.93 57.97
N ASP A 546 32.71 37.16 58.03
CA ASP A 546 31.41 37.53 57.48
C ASP A 546 31.38 37.35 55.96
N GLY A 547 32.43 37.79 55.26
CA GLY A 547 32.57 37.62 53.81
C GLY A 547 32.58 36.15 53.39
N VAL A 548 33.32 35.31 54.11
CA VAL A 548 33.32 33.84 53.88
C VAL A 548 31.94 33.25 54.12
N SER A 549 31.23 33.69 55.17
CA SER A 549 29.87 33.23 55.47
C SER A 549 28.89 33.60 54.35
N GLN A 550 28.98 34.81 53.79
CA GLN A 550 28.17 35.23 52.64
C GLN A 550 28.44 34.39 51.39
N VAL A 551 29.71 34.06 51.11
CA VAL A 551 30.08 33.15 50.01
C VAL A 551 29.53 31.73 50.26
N GLY A 552 29.55 31.26 51.51
CA GLY A 552 28.92 30.00 51.94
C GLY A 552 27.42 29.96 51.61
N GLU A 553 26.67 31.01 51.95
CA GLU A 553 25.24 31.12 51.61
C GLU A 553 24.99 31.19 50.09
N GLY A 554 25.88 31.86 49.35
CA GLY A 554 25.87 31.84 47.89
C GLY A 554 26.08 30.44 47.32
N ALA A 555 27.00 29.64 47.89
CA ALA A 555 27.22 28.26 47.49
C ALA A 555 26.02 27.35 47.81
N LYS A 556 25.35 27.54 48.95
CA LYS A 556 24.09 26.83 49.26
C LYS A 556 22.98 27.17 48.26
N SER A 557 22.87 28.45 47.88
CA SER A 557 21.93 28.88 46.83
C SER A 557 22.26 28.25 45.47
N LEU A 558 23.55 28.14 45.12
CA LEU A 558 24.01 27.43 43.94
C LEU A 558 23.60 25.95 43.98
N VAL A 559 23.79 25.26 45.11
CA VAL A 559 23.34 23.86 45.29
C VAL A 559 21.83 23.74 45.04
N THR A 560 21.01 24.64 45.60
CA THR A 560 19.57 24.65 45.35
C THR A 560 19.24 24.85 43.86
N GLY A 561 19.91 25.79 43.19
CA GLY A 561 19.72 26.03 41.75
C GLY A 561 20.12 24.82 40.89
N VAL A 562 21.25 24.17 41.22
CA VAL A 562 21.74 22.99 40.52
C VAL A 562 20.83 21.78 40.76
N ASN A 563 20.26 21.63 41.96
CA ASN A 563 19.23 20.62 42.22
C ASN A 563 17.98 20.84 41.34
N GLY A 564 17.55 22.09 41.17
CA GLY A 564 16.47 22.45 40.24
C GLY A 564 16.79 22.09 38.79
N LEU A 565 18.03 22.37 38.35
CA LEU A 565 18.51 21.96 37.03
C LEU A 565 18.56 20.43 36.89
N ALA A 566 18.99 19.69 37.92
CA ALA A 566 19.02 18.22 37.92
C ALA A 566 17.60 17.62 37.79
N SER A 567 16.62 18.20 38.48
CA SER A 567 15.22 17.83 38.31
C SER A 567 14.72 18.13 36.90
N GLY A 568 15.00 19.33 36.36
CA GLY A 568 14.59 19.72 35.01
C GLY A 568 15.21 18.85 33.92
N THR A 569 16.49 18.49 34.05
CA THR A 569 17.18 17.58 33.11
C THR A 569 16.67 16.15 33.20
N THR A 570 16.23 15.70 34.38
CA THR A 570 15.53 14.42 34.53
C THR A 570 14.18 14.44 33.80
N SER A 571 13.35 15.48 34.00
CA SER A 571 12.09 15.62 33.27
C SER A 571 12.29 15.70 31.76
N LEU A 572 13.33 16.40 31.30
CA LEU A 572 13.69 16.47 29.89
C LEU A 572 14.12 15.10 29.34
N SER A 573 14.87 14.31 30.12
CA SER A 573 15.24 12.94 29.79
C SER A 573 14.02 12.03 29.64
N ASP A 574 13.05 12.15 30.56
CA ASP A 574 11.82 11.37 30.51
C ASP A 574 10.94 11.75 29.30
N GLY A 575 10.86 13.05 29.00
CA GLY A 575 10.19 13.55 27.79
C GLY A 575 10.85 13.07 26.50
N ALA A 576 12.19 13.03 26.46
CA ALA A 576 12.92 12.50 25.31
C ALA A 576 12.75 10.99 25.12
N ASN A 577 12.65 10.21 26.21
CA ASN A 577 12.26 8.80 26.14
C ASN A 577 10.85 8.65 25.56
N THR A 578 9.89 9.45 26.05
CA THR A 578 8.51 9.43 25.54
C THR A 578 8.47 9.77 24.04
N LEU A 579 9.22 10.78 23.61
CA LEU A 579 9.34 11.13 22.19
C LEU A 579 9.93 9.97 21.38
N LYS A 580 11.01 9.35 21.87
CA LYS A 580 11.63 8.19 21.21
C LYS A 580 10.64 7.04 21.04
N ASP A 581 9.87 6.73 22.08
CA ASP A 581 8.85 5.68 22.04
C ASP A 581 7.74 6.02 21.05
N GLY A 582 7.25 7.26 21.04
CA GLY A 582 6.26 7.72 20.06
C GLY A 582 6.77 7.68 18.63
N VAL A 583 8.04 8.01 18.40
CA VAL A 583 8.67 7.91 17.07
C VAL A 583 8.80 6.45 16.63
N ASN A 584 9.14 5.52 17.54
CA ASN A 584 9.17 4.10 17.24
C ASN A 584 7.78 3.56 16.86
N GLN A 585 6.72 3.99 17.56
CA GLN A 585 5.34 3.63 17.21
C GLN A 585 4.95 4.14 15.82
N LEU A 586 5.30 5.40 15.52
CA LEU A 586 5.01 5.99 14.21
C LEU A 586 5.78 5.32 13.08
N GLN A 587 7.03 4.91 13.32
CA GLN A 587 7.84 4.13 12.38
C GLN A 587 7.21 2.76 12.09
N SER A 588 6.72 2.06 13.12
CA SER A 588 5.98 0.80 12.96
C SER A 588 4.72 1.00 12.13
N GLY A 589 3.88 1.99 12.47
CA GLY A 589 2.66 2.28 11.70
C GLY A 589 2.94 2.71 10.26
N THR A 590 4.05 3.41 10.01
CA THR A 590 4.47 3.77 8.65
C THR A 590 4.95 2.56 7.86
N THR A 591 5.57 1.58 8.52
CA THR A 591 5.95 0.30 7.91
C THR A 591 4.70 -0.50 7.53
N GLU A 592 3.69 -0.55 8.41
CA GLU A 592 2.39 -1.17 8.10
C GLU A 592 1.70 -0.49 6.91
N LEU A 593 1.69 0.86 6.87
CA LEU A 593 1.16 1.61 5.73
C LEU A 593 1.91 1.29 4.43
N GLN A 594 3.24 1.20 4.47
CA GLN A 594 4.04 0.85 3.29
C GLN A 594 3.72 -0.57 2.78
N ASN A 595 3.54 -1.52 3.70
CA ASN A 595 3.14 -2.88 3.35
C ASN A 595 1.73 -2.91 2.74
N GLY A 596 0.76 -2.26 3.39
CA GLY A 596 -0.63 -2.20 2.90
C GLY A 596 -0.76 -1.51 1.54
N THR A 597 0.01 -0.44 1.30
CA THR A 597 0.03 0.23 -0.02
C THR A 597 0.68 -0.63 -1.10
N THR A 598 1.65 -1.49 -0.74
CA THR A 598 2.23 -2.48 -1.65
C THR A 598 1.23 -3.60 -1.98
N GLU A 599 0.49 -4.09 -1.00
CA GLU A 599 -0.59 -5.07 -1.24
C GLU A 599 -1.69 -4.48 -2.12
N LEU A 600 -2.13 -3.24 -1.83
CA LEU A 600 -3.13 -2.55 -2.64
C LEU A 600 -2.64 -2.36 -4.08
N TYR A 601 -1.38 -1.97 -4.27
CA TYR A 601 -0.78 -1.86 -5.60
C TYR A 601 -0.83 -3.18 -6.35
N ASN A 602 -0.39 -4.28 -5.73
CA ASN A 602 -0.45 -5.61 -6.33
C ASN A 602 -1.90 -6.01 -6.67
N GLY A 603 -2.87 -5.68 -5.80
CA GLY A 603 -4.29 -5.86 -6.07
C GLY A 603 -4.77 -5.11 -7.31
N THR A 604 -4.32 -3.86 -7.50
CA THR A 604 -4.65 -3.08 -8.72
C THR A 604 -4.01 -3.64 -9.98
N VAL A 605 -2.82 -4.27 -9.88
CA VAL A 605 -2.19 -4.99 -11.01
C VAL A 605 -3.06 -6.19 -11.40
N SER A 606 -3.46 -7.02 -10.44
CA SER A 606 -4.34 -8.18 -10.71
C SER A 606 -5.70 -7.75 -11.26
N LEU A 607 -6.28 -6.65 -10.77
CA LEU A 607 -7.52 -6.10 -11.31
C LEU A 607 -7.34 -5.64 -12.76
N ALA A 608 -6.25 -4.93 -13.08
CA ALA A 608 -5.95 -4.52 -14.44
C ALA A 608 -5.80 -5.71 -15.39
N ASP A 609 -5.16 -6.79 -14.95
CA ASP A 609 -5.04 -8.02 -15.73
C ASP A 609 -6.41 -8.67 -15.98
N GLY A 610 -7.27 -8.75 -14.97
CA GLY A 610 -8.64 -9.26 -15.12
C GLY A 610 -9.51 -8.39 -16.02
N VAL A 611 -9.37 -7.07 -15.96
CA VAL A 611 -10.08 -6.14 -16.85
C VAL A 611 -9.57 -6.25 -18.29
N ASN A 612 -8.27 -6.47 -18.53
CA ASN A 612 -7.77 -6.76 -19.87
C ASN A 612 -8.39 -8.05 -20.45
N GLN A 613 -8.51 -9.12 -19.65
CA GLN A 613 -9.20 -10.34 -20.09
C GLN A 613 -10.68 -10.10 -20.41
N LEU A 614 -11.36 -9.26 -19.62
CA LEU A 614 -12.73 -8.86 -19.92
C LEU A 614 -12.82 -8.10 -21.25
N VAL A 615 -11.92 -7.13 -21.48
CA VAL A 615 -11.85 -6.39 -22.74
C VAL A 615 -11.68 -7.35 -23.92
N ASP A 616 -10.71 -8.26 -23.84
CA ASP A 616 -10.46 -9.26 -24.89
C ASP A 616 -11.71 -10.11 -25.16
N GLY A 617 -12.39 -10.60 -24.11
CA GLY A 617 -13.63 -11.38 -24.24
C GLY A 617 -14.79 -10.57 -24.83
N THR A 618 -14.89 -9.27 -24.53
CA THR A 618 -15.91 -8.39 -25.14
C THR A 618 -15.61 -8.04 -26.59
N ILE A 619 -14.33 -7.99 -26.98
CA ILE A 619 -13.93 -7.89 -28.38
C ILE A 619 -14.37 -9.16 -29.12
N GLU A 620 -14.05 -10.35 -28.62
CA GLU A 620 -14.48 -11.61 -29.23
C GLU A 620 -16.00 -11.72 -29.35
N LEU A 621 -16.75 -11.31 -28.32
CA LEU A 621 -18.21 -11.30 -28.36
C LEU A 621 -18.75 -10.33 -29.43
N SER A 622 -18.25 -9.09 -29.45
CA SER A 622 -18.65 -8.06 -30.42
C SER A 622 -18.32 -8.47 -31.85
N ASP A 623 -17.13 -9.05 -32.08
CA ASP A 623 -16.73 -9.55 -33.40
C ASP A 623 -17.62 -10.72 -33.84
N GLY A 624 -17.95 -11.65 -32.92
CA GLY A 624 -18.83 -12.79 -33.19
C GLY A 624 -20.29 -12.39 -33.46
N THR A 625 -20.83 -11.41 -32.74
CA THR A 625 -22.17 -10.88 -33.01
C THR A 625 -22.21 -10.08 -34.31
N GLY A 626 -21.12 -9.38 -34.63
CA GLY A 626 -20.97 -8.68 -35.90
C GLY A 626 -20.98 -9.65 -37.08
N GLN A 627 -20.24 -10.76 -36.97
CA GLN A 627 -20.27 -11.83 -37.97
C GLN A 627 -21.67 -12.45 -38.10
N MET A 628 -22.35 -12.75 -36.98
CA MET A 628 -23.72 -13.28 -37.01
C MET A 628 -24.68 -12.30 -37.70
N ARG A 629 -24.54 -11.00 -37.44
CA ARG A 629 -25.32 -9.96 -38.09
C ARG A 629 -25.06 -9.89 -39.59
N GLU A 630 -23.80 -9.97 -40.01
CA GLU A 630 -23.44 -10.02 -41.43
C GLU A 630 -24.03 -11.26 -42.12
N GLU A 631 -23.88 -12.45 -41.53
CA GLU A 631 -24.40 -13.72 -42.10
C GLU A 631 -25.93 -13.80 -42.11
N THR A 632 -26.61 -13.09 -41.20
CA THR A 632 -28.08 -13.03 -41.17
C THR A 632 -28.64 -11.90 -42.03
N THR A 633 -27.82 -11.01 -42.56
CA THR A 633 -28.30 -9.93 -43.44
C THR A 633 -28.73 -10.49 -44.79
N GLY A 634 -30.00 -10.28 -45.16
CA GLY A 634 -30.54 -10.72 -46.44
C GLY A 634 -30.92 -12.21 -46.50
N ILE A 635 -30.87 -12.92 -45.36
CA ILE A 635 -31.30 -14.32 -45.26
C ILE A 635 -32.79 -14.50 -45.60
N ASP A 636 -33.61 -13.47 -45.37
CA ASP A 636 -35.01 -13.40 -45.77
C ASP A 636 -35.16 -13.48 -47.30
N GLN A 637 -34.33 -12.74 -48.03
CA GLN A 637 -34.29 -12.79 -49.49
C GLN A 637 -33.72 -14.11 -50.00
N GLU A 638 -32.61 -14.58 -49.42
CA GLU A 638 -31.95 -15.82 -49.85
C GLU A 638 -32.86 -17.04 -49.66
N VAL A 639 -33.62 -17.09 -48.56
CA VAL A 639 -34.60 -18.16 -48.35
C VAL A 639 -35.79 -18.02 -49.30
N SER A 640 -36.30 -16.80 -49.53
CA SER A 640 -37.38 -16.58 -50.51
C SER A 640 -36.97 -17.05 -51.91
N ASP A 641 -35.80 -16.64 -52.38
CA ASP A 641 -35.27 -17.01 -53.70
C ASP A 641 -35.13 -18.53 -53.84
N LYS A 642 -34.68 -19.22 -52.78
CA LYS A 642 -34.53 -20.69 -52.79
C LYS A 642 -35.86 -21.42 -52.78
N VAL A 643 -36.88 -20.88 -52.11
CA VAL A 643 -38.24 -21.43 -52.14
C VAL A 643 -38.82 -21.31 -53.55
N ASP A 644 -38.66 -20.16 -54.19
CA ASP A 644 -39.12 -19.94 -55.57
C ASP A 644 -38.43 -20.88 -56.57
N GLU A 645 -37.11 -21.10 -56.43
CA GLU A 645 -36.35 -22.05 -57.25
C GLU A 645 -36.88 -23.48 -57.12
N MET A 646 -37.14 -23.96 -55.90
CA MET A 646 -37.69 -25.31 -55.67
C MET A 646 -39.09 -25.49 -56.28
N ILE A 647 -39.93 -24.45 -56.24
CA ILE A 647 -41.26 -24.50 -56.84
C ILE A 647 -41.16 -24.61 -58.36
N SER A 648 -40.25 -23.83 -58.98
CA SER A 648 -40.01 -23.88 -60.42
C SER A 648 -39.54 -25.26 -60.90
N ASP A 649 -38.66 -25.92 -60.15
CA ASP A 649 -38.14 -27.26 -60.50
C ASP A 649 -39.21 -28.36 -60.44
N ILE A 650 -40.22 -28.22 -59.57
CA ILE A 650 -41.27 -29.23 -59.38
C ILE A 650 -42.35 -29.14 -60.47
N ILE A 651 -42.69 -27.94 -60.92
CA ILE A 651 -43.88 -27.73 -61.77
C ILE A 651 -43.63 -28.13 -63.24
N GLY A 652 -42.39 -28.01 -63.74
CA GLY A 652 -42.11 -28.21 -65.17
C GLY A 652 -42.76 -27.09 -66.02
N GLY A 653 -42.02 -26.50 -66.95
CA GLY A 653 -42.50 -25.32 -67.70
C GLY A 653 -43.72 -25.60 -68.59
N ASP A 654 -44.36 -24.52 -69.08
CA ASP A 654 -45.46 -24.55 -70.06
C ASP A 654 -45.08 -25.41 -71.29
N PHE A 655 -45.63 -26.62 -71.39
CA PHE A 655 -45.40 -27.54 -72.48
C PHE A 655 -46.49 -27.41 -73.56
N GLU A 656 -46.10 -27.07 -74.80
CA GLU A 656 -46.99 -27.10 -75.98
C GLU A 656 -47.01 -28.51 -76.61
N MET A 657 -48.20 -29.10 -76.72
CA MET A 657 -48.42 -30.46 -77.25
C MET A 657 -47.96 -30.60 -78.71
N LYS A 658 -47.04 -31.54 -78.98
CA LYS A 658 -46.58 -31.89 -80.35
C LYS A 658 -47.21 -33.19 -80.86
N SER A 659 -47.36 -33.31 -82.18
CA SER A 659 -47.75 -34.56 -82.84
C SER A 659 -46.65 -35.61 -82.72
N PHE A 660 -47.02 -36.86 -82.43
CA PHE A 660 -46.06 -37.96 -82.40
C PHE A 660 -45.62 -38.38 -83.81
N VAL A 661 -46.50 -38.21 -84.81
CA VAL A 661 -46.27 -38.73 -86.17
C VAL A 661 -45.61 -37.74 -87.11
N SER A 662 -45.79 -36.43 -86.90
CA SER A 662 -45.11 -35.41 -87.72
C SER A 662 -45.17 -34.01 -87.11
N ASP A 663 -44.01 -33.36 -87.01
CA ASP A 663 -43.91 -31.94 -86.62
C ASP A 663 -44.67 -30.97 -87.54
N LYS A 664 -45.12 -31.42 -88.72
CA LYS A 664 -45.94 -30.63 -89.66
C LYS A 664 -47.38 -30.45 -89.17
N ASN A 665 -47.82 -31.27 -88.21
CA ASN A 665 -49.13 -31.16 -87.58
C ASN A 665 -49.01 -30.20 -86.38
N THR A 666 -49.47 -28.97 -86.58
CA THR A 666 -49.26 -27.85 -85.63
C THR A 666 -50.43 -27.62 -84.68
N GLU A 667 -51.60 -28.21 -84.94
CA GLU A 667 -52.82 -28.07 -84.13
C GLU A 667 -53.17 -29.42 -83.48
N VAL A 668 -52.37 -29.83 -82.50
CA VAL A 668 -52.54 -31.11 -81.80
C VAL A 668 -53.13 -30.82 -80.42
N GLU A 669 -54.37 -31.25 -80.23
CA GLU A 669 -55.10 -31.03 -78.99
C GLU A 669 -54.66 -32.02 -77.90
N SER A 670 -54.43 -33.28 -78.30
CA SER A 670 -53.92 -34.30 -77.39
C SER A 670 -53.16 -35.39 -78.12
N VAL A 671 -52.14 -35.94 -77.46
CA VAL A 671 -51.52 -37.22 -77.80
C VAL A 671 -51.73 -38.16 -76.61
N GLN A 672 -52.08 -39.40 -76.89
CA GLN A 672 -52.18 -40.46 -75.90
C GLN A 672 -51.45 -41.70 -76.41
N PHE A 673 -50.59 -42.26 -75.57
CA PHE A 673 -49.95 -43.55 -75.87
C PHE A 673 -50.72 -44.66 -75.20
N VAL A 674 -51.09 -45.69 -75.96
CA VAL A 674 -51.74 -46.90 -75.45
C VAL A 674 -50.90 -48.08 -75.86
N MET A 675 -50.19 -48.66 -74.91
CA MET A 675 -49.26 -49.75 -75.15
C MET A 675 -49.82 -51.02 -74.51
N LYS A 676 -49.74 -52.15 -75.21
CA LYS A 676 -50.27 -53.41 -74.68
C LYS A 676 -49.39 -54.59 -75.05
N THR A 677 -49.07 -55.43 -74.07
CA THR A 677 -48.40 -56.71 -74.33
C THR A 677 -49.38 -57.82 -74.68
N ASN A 678 -48.89 -58.90 -75.27
CA ASN A 678 -49.67 -60.14 -75.38
C ASN A 678 -49.96 -60.74 -73.98
N ALA A 679 -51.10 -61.42 -73.85
CA ALA A 679 -51.47 -62.14 -72.62
C ALA A 679 -50.59 -63.37 -72.41
N ILE A 680 -50.50 -63.85 -71.16
CA ILE A 680 -49.86 -65.13 -70.82
C ILE A 680 -50.97 -66.08 -70.36
N ALA A 681 -51.35 -67.01 -71.23
CA ALA A 681 -52.34 -68.06 -70.97
C ALA A 681 -51.95 -69.33 -71.75
N LYS A 682 -52.42 -70.50 -71.31
CA LYS A 682 -52.22 -71.75 -72.06
C LYS A 682 -53.01 -71.67 -73.37
N ASP A 683 -52.36 -71.95 -74.49
CA ASP A 683 -53.05 -72.17 -75.78
C ASP A 683 -54.02 -73.34 -75.60
N ILE A 684 -55.31 -73.03 -75.51
CA ILE A 684 -56.33 -74.05 -75.69
C ILE A 684 -56.43 -74.24 -77.20
N THR A 685 -55.71 -75.24 -77.72
CA THR A 685 -56.07 -75.86 -79.00
C THR A 685 -57.45 -76.46 -78.83
N VAL A 686 -58.48 -75.67 -79.09
CA VAL A 686 -59.85 -76.18 -79.24
C VAL A 686 -59.88 -76.89 -80.59
N GLU A 687 -59.82 -78.23 -80.57
CA GLU A 687 -60.39 -79.02 -81.66
C GLU A 687 -61.84 -78.59 -81.81
N VAL A 688 -62.13 -77.85 -82.89
CA VAL A 688 -63.49 -77.46 -83.25
C VAL A 688 -64.25 -78.73 -83.65
N PRO A 689 -65.34 -79.12 -82.95
CA PRO A 689 -66.23 -80.13 -83.48
C PRO A 689 -66.94 -79.54 -84.70
N VAL A 690 -66.85 -80.24 -85.83
CA VAL A 690 -67.57 -79.94 -87.07
C VAL A 690 -69.07 -79.85 -86.76
N VAL A 691 -69.64 -78.66 -86.87
CA VAL A 691 -71.08 -78.45 -86.97
C VAL A 691 -71.36 -77.94 -88.38
N GLU A 692 -72.05 -78.76 -89.17
CA GLU A 692 -72.50 -78.43 -90.52
C GLU A 692 -73.32 -77.13 -90.53
N GLU A 693 -72.94 -76.20 -91.42
CA GLU A 693 -73.80 -75.08 -91.79
C GLU A 693 -75.07 -75.62 -92.46
N THR A 694 -76.21 -75.47 -91.77
CA THR A 694 -77.51 -75.61 -92.41
C THR A 694 -77.77 -74.38 -93.27
N SER A 695 -77.34 -74.43 -94.54
CA SER A 695 -77.83 -73.48 -95.54
C SER A 695 -79.35 -73.62 -95.67
N LEU A 696 -80.07 -72.53 -95.37
CA LEU A 696 -81.52 -72.45 -95.53
C LEU A 696 -81.90 -72.82 -96.98
N ASN A 697 -82.72 -73.85 -97.12
CA ASN A 697 -83.17 -74.32 -98.43
C ASN A 697 -84.17 -73.33 -99.05
N PHE A 698 -84.38 -73.44 -100.36
CA PHE A 698 -85.21 -72.53 -101.17
C PHE A 698 -86.58 -72.21 -100.53
N TRP A 699 -87.21 -73.19 -99.86
CA TRP A 699 -88.51 -73.02 -99.22
C TRP A 699 -88.45 -72.15 -97.95
N GLN A 700 -87.36 -72.20 -97.20
CA GLN A 700 -87.17 -71.34 -96.02
C GLN A 700 -86.79 -69.90 -96.40
N LYS A 701 -86.12 -69.70 -97.56
CA LYS A 701 -85.93 -68.36 -98.15
C LYS A 701 -87.23 -67.78 -98.74
N LEU A 702 -88.15 -68.64 -99.22
CA LEU A 702 -89.44 -68.22 -99.77
C LEU A 702 -90.43 -67.79 -98.66
N LEU A 703 -90.47 -68.46 -97.52
CA LEU A 703 -91.35 -68.09 -96.40
C LEU A 703 -90.97 -66.74 -95.77
N HIS A 704 -89.67 -66.46 -95.65
CA HIS A 704 -89.17 -65.14 -95.23
C HIS A 704 -89.52 -64.00 -96.21
N LEU A 705 -89.81 -64.30 -97.49
CA LEU A 705 -90.24 -63.31 -98.46
C LEU A 705 -91.74 -62.94 -98.34
N PHE A 706 -92.54 -63.73 -97.61
CA PHE A 706 -93.97 -63.50 -97.36
C PHE A 706 -94.30 -63.17 -95.89
N GLY A 707 -93.30 -62.91 -95.04
CA GLY A 707 -93.48 -62.34 -93.70
C GLY A 707 -93.99 -63.30 -92.61
N PHE A 708 -93.58 -64.58 -92.67
CA PHE A 708 -93.72 -65.54 -91.56
C PHE A 708 -92.37 -66.06 -91.08
#